data_AF-A0A3B9HUY5-F1
#
_entry.id   AF-A0A3B9HUY5-F1
#
_cell.length_a   1.000
_cell.length_b   1.000
_cell.length_c   1.000
_cell.angle_alpha   90.00
_cell.angle_beta   90.00
_cell.angle_gamma   90.00
#
_symmetry.space_group_name_H-M   'P 1'
#
loop_
_entity.id
_entity.type
_entity.pdbx_description
1 polymer ?
#
loop_
_entity_poly.entity_id
_entity_poly.type
_entity_poly.pdbx_seq_one_letter_code
_entity_poly.pdbx_strand_id
1 'polypeptide(L)'
;MMEYQINMNEPAGVLPGACKRLGEAAFVAMAAFPVDPDQYRVVFARPGLLENADGKALSADETKEFVEKHLLLTFDQSLSIPGAKPVTVYADRQADPMNMSLNGNLGSGRAAYYGECFNLKGLGKTVLAISKDRNHSNGNLDLVSALWEAICSNVLHTNLRTGTSPVVAVINPVNDVEVPWREGRYPGGIIVRIDKGGELDRPTHLFQKNEAVKADQLRQIARNLGRQDAEKFIERILHGCWSAGNISIDGHMIDYDTVFAVRGRAPQWSYRPNWLSNFFGLEGPGQKKLLKAMVNHAINAEHLSYRDVCRQFDDARRKQLEQRFLDLSGIGADAGYDALPVSANDYSEIVTAFERLSMMMYPNFKATAPWEPENSSISLYDFSRFMRLFPILRSSGEIEPQIALSLLRNPHGRMIESTVSGMPESIVHALNRHYVVASDQHIQALDNEALQFISEYDRRLASWKQAHPEDWGKLVQRAYIVNEERSYMNCRPGNDFLVALTQHLAAEKVSNAEFSQLIELIIEACDRIPQPDPQGRCQADLRLFLNGFTSNLIAENGFFQPRLTILTSSLAPFNIDDLTSSRWEIEIEGVKNACSVEPDHQRLHIIGPKLPLAKLAESNVPESFRYFNQRSPFNLIPIERNDRSPVIG
;
A
#
# COMPACT_ATOMS: atom_id res chain seq x y z
N MET A 1 2.55 15.35 6.05
CA MET A 1 1.22 15.06 5.50
C MET A 1 0.72 16.36 4.90
N MET A 2 0.35 16.38 3.62
CA MET A 2 -0.50 17.47 3.11
C MET A 2 -1.90 17.21 3.64
N GLU A 3 -2.52 18.20 4.25
CA GLU A 3 -3.94 18.12 4.62
C GLU A 3 -4.78 18.11 3.35
N TYR A 4 -5.29 16.92 2.97
CA TYR A 4 -6.26 16.72 1.89
C TYR A 4 -7.66 17.10 2.37
N GLN A 5 -7.82 18.37 2.72
CA GLN A 5 -9.07 18.91 3.22
C GLN A 5 -9.89 19.45 2.04
N ILE A 6 -11.05 18.84 1.76
CA ILE A 6 -11.93 19.22 0.63
C ILE A 6 -13.21 19.80 1.20
N ASN A 7 -13.39 21.10 1.00
CA ASN A 7 -14.64 21.77 1.34
C ASN A 7 -15.72 21.35 0.32
N MET A 8 -16.88 20.98 0.85
CA MET A 8 -17.98 20.39 0.10
C MET A 8 -18.83 21.47 -0.58
N ASN A 9 -18.74 21.54 -1.90
CA ASN A 9 -19.72 22.22 -2.75
C ASN A 9 -20.48 21.18 -3.57
N GLU A 10 -21.72 21.49 -3.99
CA GLU A 10 -22.46 20.62 -4.91
C GLU A 10 -21.62 20.37 -6.18
N PRO A 11 -21.34 19.11 -6.55
CA PRO A 11 -20.48 18.81 -7.71
C PRO A 11 -21.09 19.24 -9.05
N ALA A 12 -22.41 19.37 -9.11
CA ALA A 12 -23.14 19.62 -10.34
C ALA A 12 -22.80 20.99 -10.95
N GLY A 13 -22.50 21.01 -12.24
CA GLY A 13 -22.17 22.25 -12.96
C GLY A 13 -20.76 22.80 -12.70
N VAL A 14 -19.95 22.11 -11.90
CA VAL A 14 -18.55 22.48 -11.64
C VAL A 14 -17.64 21.84 -12.68
N LEU A 15 -16.82 22.67 -13.36
CA LEU A 15 -15.76 22.18 -14.23
C LEU A 15 -14.64 21.54 -13.39
N PRO A 16 -14.24 20.28 -13.66
CA PRO A 16 -13.19 19.62 -12.89
C PRO A 16 -11.86 20.38 -12.85
N GLY A 17 -11.18 20.33 -11.71
CA GLY A 17 -9.86 20.90 -11.50
C GLY A 17 -8.84 20.35 -12.50
N ALA A 18 -8.93 19.06 -12.83
CA ALA A 18 -8.12 18.43 -13.88
C ALA A 18 -8.29 19.10 -15.25
N CYS A 19 -9.51 19.50 -15.63
CA CYS A 19 -9.75 20.25 -16.87
C CYS A 19 -9.10 21.63 -16.84
N LYS A 20 -9.04 22.28 -15.67
CA LYS A 20 -8.36 23.58 -15.51
C LYS A 20 -6.85 23.43 -15.60
N ARG A 21 -6.26 22.39 -14.97
CA ARG A 21 -4.81 22.16 -14.94
C ARG A 21 -4.26 21.67 -16.28
N LEU A 22 -4.94 20.70 -16.90
CA LEU A 22 -4.50 20.06 -18.14
C LEU A 22 -5.07 20.73 -19.39
N GLY A 23 -6.11 21.55 -19.26
CA GLY A 23 -6.82 22.19 -20.36
C GLY A 23 -7.95 21.32 -20.91
N GLU A 24 -9.10 21.93 -21.23
CA GLU A 24 -10.32 21.23 -21.64
C GLU A 24 -10.15 20.36 -22.90
N ALA A 25 -9.22 20.72 -23.79
CA ALA A 25 -8.91 19.94 -24.99
C ALA A 25 -8.34 18.53 -24.68
N ALA A 26 -7.80 18.34 -23.48
CA ALA A 26 -7.38 17.04 -22.99
C ALA A 26 -8.56 16.16 -22.51
N PHE A 27 -9.81 16.61 -22.64
CA PHE A 27 -10.98 15.89 -22.14
C PHE A 27 -12.08 15.74 -23.19
N VAL A 28 -12.97 14.80 -22.95
CA VAL A 28 -14.25 14.67 -23.65
C VAL A 28 -15.38 14.72 -22.65
N ALA A 29 -16.24 15.72 -22.82
CA ALA A 29 -17.49 15.79 -22.08
C ALA A 29 -18.43 14.68 -22.55
N MET A 30 -19.06 13.98 -21.61
CA MET A 30 -20.09 12.98 -21.87
C MET A 30 -21.17 13.01 -20.80
N ALA A 31 -22.33 12.45 -21.11
CA ALA A 31 -23.43 12.33 -20.15
C ALA A 31 -23.18 11.15 -19.21
N ALA A 32 -23.46 11.36 -17.93
CA ALA A 32 -23.67 10.31 -16.94
C ALA A 32 -25.04 10.49 -16.29
N PHE A 33 -25.61 9.42 -15.76
CA PHE A 33 -26.98 9.37 -15.27
C PHE A 33 -27.00 9.03 -13.78
N PRO A 34 -27.74 9.77 -12.95
CA PRO A 34 -27.97 9.42 -11.55
C PRO A 34 -28.70 8.09 -11.41
N VAL A 35 -28.29 7.28 -10.43
CA VAL A 35 -28.83 5.94 -10.17
C VAL A 35 -29.35 5.81 -8.74
N ASP A 36 -30.24 4.83 -8.54
CA ASP A 36 -30.89 4.59 -7.25
C ASP A 36 -29.92 3.92 -6.25
N PRO A 37 -29.81 4.42 -4.99
CA PRO A 37 -29.03 3.78 -3.92
C PRO A 37 -29.38 2.32 -3.66
N ASP A 38 -30.61 1.88 -3.94
CA ASP A 38 -31.00 0.47 -3.80
C ASP A 38 -30.28 -0.44 -4.80
N GLN A 39 -29.93 0.10 -5.97
CA GLN A 39 -29.20 -0.59 -7.04
C GLN A 39 -27.68 -0.35 -6.99
N TYR A 40 -27.24 0.75 -6.35
CA TYR A 40 -25.84 1.16 -6.25
C TYR A 40 -25.50 1.52 -4.81
N ARG A 41 -25.02 0.52 -4.06
CA ARG A 41 -24.81 0.64 -2.61
C ARG A 41 -23.39 1.08 -2.30
N VAL A 42 -23.21 2.10 -1.47
CA VAL A 42 -21.90 2.41 -0.90
C VAL A 42 -21.55 1.33 0.13
N VAL A 43 -20.55 0.52 -0.17
CA VAL A 43 -20.08 -0.57 0.71
C VAL A 43 -18.88 -0.18 1.55
N PHE A 44 -18.19 0.89 1.19
CA PHE A 44 -17.06 1.43 1.92
C PHE A 44 -17.02 2.95 1.76
N ALA A 45 -16.82 3.66 2.86
CA ALA A 45 -16.64 5.11 2.89
C ALA A 45 -15.51 5.47 3.89
N ARG A 46 -14.50 6.17 3.40
CA ARG A 46 -13.32 6.56 4.18
C ARG A 46 -13.60 7.86 4.96
N PRO A 47 -13.58 7.86 6.30
CA PRO A 47 -13.70 9.09 7.08
C PRO A 47 -12.48 10.00 6.87
N GLY A 48 -12.69 11.30 7.08
CA GLY A 48 -11.61 12.31 7.16
C GLY A 48 -10.97 12.74 5.84
N LEU A 49 -11.41 12.22 4.69
CA LEU A 49 -10.96 12.71 3.37
C LEU A 49 -11.81 13.88 2.82
N LEU A 50 -13.00 14.09 3.36
CA LEU A 50 -13.91 15.17 3.01
C LEU A 50 -14.21 16.00 4.25
N GLU A 51 -14.58 17.27 4.05
CA GLU A 51 -14.91 18.19 5.13
C GLU A 51 -16.21 18.94 4.89
N ASN A 52 -16.98 19.16 5.95
CA ASN A 52 -18.16 20.02 5.87
C ASN A 52 -17.77 21.50 5.63
N ALA A 53 -18.79 22.36 5.49
CA ALA A 53 -18.60 23.79 5.23
C ALA A 53 -17.80 24.54 6.32
N ASP A 54 -17.76 24.00 7.54
CA ASP A 54 -17.01 24.54 8.68
C ASP A 54 -15.56 24.03 8.73
N GLY A 55 -15.12 23.24 7.75
CA GLY A 55 -13.79 22.63 7.71
C GLY A 55 -13.62 21.46 8.68
N LYS A 56 -14.72 20.82 9.10
CA LYS A 56 -14.67 19.62 9.94
C LYS A 56 -14.69 18.37 9.06
N ALA A 57 -13.69 17.52 9.27
CA ALA A 57 -13.63 16.16 8.72
C ALA A 57 -14.93 15.38 8.91
N LEU A 58 -15.44 14.80 7.82
CA LEU A 58 -16.64 13.96 7.82
C LEU A 58 -16.35 12.58 8.43
N SER A 59 -17.32 12.07 9.19
CA SER A 59 -17.40 10.68 9.60
C SER A 59 -17.68 9.75 8.41
N ALA A 60 -17.56 8.43 8.61
CA ALA A 60 -17.83 7.45 7.56
C ALA A 60 -19.29 7.52 7.07
N ASP A 61 -20.25 7.75 7.98
CA ASP A 61 -21.67 7.87 7.66
C ASP A 61 -21.97 9.16 6.88
N GLU A 62 -21.36 10.29 7.28
CA GLU A 62 -21.50 11.56 6.55
C GLU A 62 -20.86 11.49 5.15
N THR A 63 -19.68 10.86 5.02
CA THR A 63 -19.05 10.60 3.72
C THR A 63 -19.93 9.71 2.84
N LYS A 64 -20.50 8.65 3.41
CA LYS A 64 -21.42 7.76 2.72
C LYS A 64 -22.63 8.52 2.20
N GLU A 65 -23.30 9.31 3.05
CA GLU A 65 -24.47 10.11 2.66
C GLU A 65 -24.15 11.07 1.51
N PHE A 66 -22.97 11.71 1.55
CA PHE A 66 -22.52 12.57 0.46
C PHE A 66 -22.36 11.81 -0.87
N VAL A 67 -21.71 10.66 -0.83
CA VAL A 67 -21.50 9.83 -2.02
C VAL A 67 -22.83 9.35 -2.58
N GLU A 68 -23.74 8.88 -1.73
CA GLU A 68 -25.09 8.43 -2.11
C GLU A 68 -25.90 9.56 -2.75
N LYS A 69 -25.78 10.78 -2.22
CA LYS A 69 -26.52 11.94 -2.72
C LYS A 69 -25.97 12.52 -4.03
N HIS A 70 -24.66 12.48 -4.23
CA HIS A 70 -24.02 13.28 -5.28
C HIS A 70 -23.21 12.50 -6.32
N LEU A 71 -22.74 11.29 -6.00
CA LEU A 71 -21.72 10.59 -6.80
C LEU A 71 -22.18 9.21 -7.32
N LEU A 72 -23.41 8.79 -7.05
CA LEU A 72 -24.00 7.59 -7.66
C LEU A 72 -24.35 7.85 -9.12
N LEU A 73 -23.48 7.43 -10.03
CA LEU A 73 -23.58 7.69 -11.47
C LEU A 73 -23.36 6.41 -12.29
N THR A 74 -23.88 6.39 -13.51
CA THR A 74 -23.63 5.37 -14.54
C THR A 74 -23.57 6.00 -15.93
N PHE A 75 -22.93 5.34 -16.90
CA PHE A 75 -23.08 5.70 -18.32
C PHE A 75 -24.27 5.03 -19.02
N ASP A 76 -24.91 4.06 -18.36
CA ASP A 76 -26.08 3.37 -18.91
C ASP A 76 -27.38 4.11 -18.54
N GLN A 77 -27.95 4.82 -19.52
CA GLN A 77 -29.21 5.53 -19.34
C GLN A 77 -30.37 4.62 -18.90
N SER A 78 -30.34 3.33 -19.25
CA SER A 78 -31.42 2.39 -18.89
C SER A 78 -31.47 2.08 -17.39
N LEU A 79 -30.38 2.35 -16.67
CA LEU A 79 -30.27 2.18 -15.21
C LEU A 79 -30.53 3.49 -14.45
N SER A 80 -30.81 4.59 -15.15
CA SER A 80 -31.08 5.90 -14.55
C SER A 80 -32.36 5.90 -13.73
N ILE A 81 -32.39 6.73 -12.67
CA ILE A 81 -33.64 7.08 -11.99
C ILE A 81 -34.61 7.71 -13.02
N PRO A 82 -35.87 7.24 -13.12
CA PRO A 82 -36.84 7.79 -14.06
C PRO A 82 -37.02 9.30 -13.89
N GLY A 83 -36.84 10.05 -14.99
CA GLY A 83 -36.97 11.51 -15.00
C GLY A 83 -35.76 12.30 -14.49
N ALA A 84 -34.71 11.63 -14.01
CA ALA A 84 -33.46 12.30 -13.67
C ALA A 84 -32.79 12.92 -14.91
N LYS A 85 -32.22 14.12 -14.74
CA LYS A 85 -31.46 14.78 -15.80
C LYS A 85 -30.04 14.21 -15.83
N PRO A 86 -29.45 14.00 -17.02
CA PRO A 86 -28.04 13.63 -17.11
C PRO A 86 -27.16 14.76 -16.58
N VAL A 87 -26.03 14.37 -15.98
CA VAL A 87 -24.94 15.27 -15.58
C VAL A 87 -23.81 15.17 -16.59
N THR A 88 -23.03 16.24 -16.72
CA THR A 88 -21.83 16.24 -17.56
C THR A 88 -20.63 15.77 -16.76
N VAL A 89 -19.91 14.78 -17.29
CA VAL A 89 -18.63 14.30 -16.77
C VAL A 89 -17.56 14.36 -17.86
N TYR A 90 -16.30 14.24 -17.48
CA TYR A 90 -15.17 14.47 -18.38
C TYR A 90 -14.21 13.27 -18.39
N ALA A 91 -14.10 12.57 -19.51
CA ALA A 91 -13.10 11.51 -19.70
C ALA A 91 -11.82 12.11 -20.30
N ASP A 92 -10.67 11.86 -19.70
CA ASP A 92 -9.37 12.39 -20.14
C ASP A 92 -8.79 11.60 -21.32
N ARG A 93 -8.26 12.34 -22.29
CA ARG A 93 -7.51 11.87 -23.45
C ARG A 93 -6.04 11.71 -23.07
N GLN A 94 -5.42 10.65 -23.57
CA GLN A 94 -4.01 10.35 -23.30
C GLN A 94 -3.34 9.83 -24.57
N ALA A 95 -2.03 10.08 -24.69
CA ALA A 95 -1.19 9.50 -25.73
C ALA A 95 -0.02 8.75 -25.07
N ASP A 96 0.14 7.48 -25.44
CA ASP A 96 1.19 6.65 -24.86
C ASP A 96 2.49 6.68 -25.69
N PRO A 97 3.56 7.30 -25.18
CA PRO A 97 4.85 7.35 -25.88
C PRO A 97 5.60 6.02 -25.89
N MET A 98 5.25 5.09 -25.00
CA MET A 98 5.97 3.84 -24.76
C MET A 98 5.27 2.63 -25.40
N ASN A 99 4.00 2.78 -25.82
CA ASN A 99 3.14 1.70 -26.29
C ASN A 99 3.06 0.52 -25.29
N MET A 100 2.98 0.86 -23.99
CA MET A 100 2.90 -0.04 -22.84
C MET A 100 1.59 0.09 -22.04
N SER A 101 0.82 1.14 -22.28
CA SER A 101 -0.39 1.55 -21.58
C SER A 101 -1.53 1.81 -22.57
N LEU A 102 -2.71 2.15 -22.07
CA LEU A 102 -3.95 2.42 -22.83
C LEU A 102 -4.52 1.25 -23.64
N ASN A 103 -3.72 0.25 -24.03
CA ASN A 103 -4.15 -0.98 -24.73
C ASN A 103 -5.05 -0.72 -25.95
N GLY A 104 -4.70 0.30 -26.74
CA GLY A 104 -5.43 0.71 -27.94
C GLY A 104 -6.59 1.67 -27.69
N ASN A 105 -6.81 2.13 -26.47
CA ASN A 105 -7.76 3.21 -26.14
C ASN A 105 -7.13 4.59 -26.36
N LEU A 106 -7.97 5.64 -26.42
CA LEU A 106 -7.54 7.04 -26.61
C LEU A 106 -7.38 7.82 -25.28
N GLY A 107 -7.44 7.14 -24.14
CA GLY A 107 -7.51 7.75 -22.82
C GLY A 107 -8.24 6.87 -21.82
N SER A 108 -8.86 7.49 -20.81
CA SER A 108 -9.63 6.78 -19.79
C SER A 108 -10.81 6.02 -20.38
N GLY A 109 -10.68 4.69 -20.48
CA GLY A 109 -11.72 3.82 -21.05
C GLY A 109 -12.89 3.50 -20.10
N ARG A 110 -12.71 3.70 -18.80
CA ARG A 110 -13.69 3.34 -17.76
C ARG A 110 -13.76 4.34 -16.60
N ALA A 111 -13.22 5.54 -16.78
CA ALA A 111 -13.16 6.56 -15.73
C ALA A 111 -13.52 7.94 -16.28
N ALA A 112 -14.14 8.76 -15.44
CA ALA A 112 -14.43 10.15 -15.75
C ALA A 112 -14.36 11.04 -14.50
N TYR A 113 -14.06 12.31 -14.73
CA TYR A 113 -14.06 13.35 -13.71
C TYR A 113 -15.44 13.98 -13.56
N TYR A 114 -15.81 14.26 -12.31
CA TYR A 114 -17.05 14.96 -11.95
C TYR A 114 -16.84 15.83 -10.72
N GLY A 115 -17.53 16.97 -10.65
CA GLY A 115 -17.26 17.96 -9.62
C GLY A 115 -15.84 18.54 -9.71
N GLU A 116 -15.40 19.19 -8.64
CA GLU A 116 -14.09 19.85 -8.62
C GLU A 116 -12.91 18.86 -8.64
N CYS A 117 -13.01 17.74 -7.92
CA CYS A 117 -11.86 16.87 -7.66
C CYS A 117 -12.18 15.37 -7.66
N PHE A 118 -13.36 14.93 -8.10
CA PHE A 118 -13.68 13.49 -8.09
C PHE A 118 -13.35 12.84 -9.42
N ASN A 119 -12.68 11.70 -9.36
CA ASN A 119 -12.52 10.79 -10.49
C ASN A 119 -13.18 9.45 -10.17
N LEU A 120 -14.19 9.09 -10.95
CA LEU A 120 -14.98 7.88 -10.76
C LEU A 120 -14.53 6.84 -11.78
N LYS A 121 -14.09 5.66 -11.32
CA LYS A 121 -13.61 4.55 -12.17
C LYS A 121 -14.51 3.33 -11.97
N GLY A 122 -14.96 2.74 -13.08
CA GLY A 122 -15.95 1.64 -13.09
C GLY A 122 -17.35 2.03 -13.54
N LEU A 123 -17.57 3.28 -14.02
CA LEU A 123 -18.88 3.80 -14.45
C LEU A 123 -19.46 3.13 -15.70
N GLY A 124 -18.68 2.29 -16.38
CA GLY A 124 -18.97 1.74 -17.70
C GLY A 124 -18.04 2.30 -18.77
N LYS A 125 -18.37 1.97 -20.03
CA LYS A 125 -17.53 2.28 -21.19
C LYS A 125 -17.60 3.77 -21.57
N THR A 126 -16.44 4.44 -21.62
CA THR A 126 -16.36 5.82 -22.14
C THR A 126 -16.28 5.84 -23.67
N VAL A 127 -16.46 7.02 -24.26
CA VAL A 127 -16.24 7.26 -25.70
C VAL A 127 -14.77 7.08 -26.13
N LEU A 128 -13.83 6.98 -25.18
CA LEU A 128 -12.40 6.79 -25.43
C LEU A 128 -11.98 5.31 -25.44
N ALA A 129 -12.87 4.41 -25.02
CA ALA A 129 -12.65 2.97 -24.99
C ALA A 129 -12.80 2.30 -26.37
N ILE A 130 -11.91 2.62 -27.31
CA ILE A 130 -11.99 2.17 -28.71
C ILE A 130 -11.22 0.87 -29.00
N SER A 131 -10.58 0.27 -28.00
CA SER A 131 -9.80 -0.96 -28.20
C SER A 131 -10.65 -2.06 -28.83
N LYS A 132 -10.05 -2.78 -29.79
CA LYS A 132 -10.67 -3.96 -30.43
C LYS A 132 -10.66 -5.17 -29.51
N ASP A 133 -9.81 -5.16 -28.48
CA ASP A 133 -9.83 -6.17 -27.45
C ASP A 133 -10.99 -5.88 -26.49
N ARG A 134 -11.93 -6.81 -26.40
CA ARG A 134 -13.07 -6.72 -25.48
C ARG A 134 -12.61 -6.65 -24.03
N ASN A 135 -11.47 -7.26 -23.71
CA ASN A 135 -10.87 -7.24 -22.38
C ASN A 135 -10.41 -5.84 -21.96
N HIS A 136 -10.12 -4.97 -22.92
CA HIS A 136 -9.60 -3.64 -22.67
C HIS A 136 -10.61 -2.52 -22.96
N SER A 137 -11.86 -2.85 -23.27
CA SER A 137 -12.88 -1.88 -23.71
C SER A 137 -14.29 -2.11 -23.16
N ASN A 138 -14.48 -3.02 -22.19
CA ASN A 138 -15.80 -3.31 -21.62
C ASN A 138 -16.30 -2.26 -20.60
N GLY A 139 -15.40 -1.45 -20.02
CA GLY A 139 -15.77 -0.41 -19.05
C GLY A 139 -15.94 -0.91 -17.61
N ASN A 140 -15.77 -2.21 -17.36
CA ASN A 140 -16.11 -2.84 -16.08
C ASN A 140 -14.94 -2.79 -15.09
N LEU A 141 -15.29 -2.88 -13.80
CA LEU A 141 -14.40 -3.09 -12.66
C LEU A 141 -15.16 -3.99 -11.67
N ASP A 142 -14.52 -5.04 -11.15
CA ASP A 142 -15.13 -5.89 -10.12
C ASP A 142 -14.91 -5.32 -8.71
N LEU A 143 -15.78 -5.72 -7.78
CA LEU A 143 -15.79 -5.23 -6.41
C LEU A 143 -14.47 -5.49 -5.66
N VAL A 144 -13.84 -6.66 -5.88
CA VAL A 144 -12.59 -7.01 -5.21
C VAL A 144 -11.47 -6.11 -5.71
N SER A 145 -11.36 -5.87 -7.01
CA SER A 145 -10.40 -4.91 -7.57
C SER A 145 -10.65 -3.48 -7.08
N ALA A 146 -11.92 -3.04 -7.00
CA ALA A 146 -12.28 -1.72 -6.48
C ALA A 146 -11.85 -1.53 -5.02
N LEU A 147 -12.12 -2.52 -4.16
CA LEU A 147 -11.70 -2.51 -2.75
C LEU A 147 -10.19 -2.64 -2.59
N TRP A 148 -9.52 -3.43 -3.43
CA TRP A 148 -8.06 -3.54 -3.43
C TRP A 148 -7.40 -2.19 -3.74
N GLU A 149 -7.91 -1.47 -4.76
CA GLU A 149 -7.45 -0.12 -5.07
C GLU A 149 -7.71 0.86 -3.93
N ALA A 150 -8.86 0.75 -3.25
CA ALA A 150 -9.16 1.56 -2.07
C ALA A 150 -8.19 1.32 -0.91
N ILE A 151 -7.92 0.06 -0.58
CA ILE A 151 -6.98 -0.32 0.48
C ILE A 151 -5.57 0.17 0.14
N CYS A 152 -5.05 -0.19 -1.04
CA CYS A 152 -3.69 0.18 -1.44
C CYS A 152 -3.51 1.69 -1.49
N SER A 153 -4.47 2.41 -2.10
CA SER A 153 -4.37 3.86 -2.19
C SER A 153 -4.38 4.53 -0.82
N ASN A 154 -5.32 4.18 0.06
CA ASN A 154 -5.44 4.84 1.36
C ASN A 154 -4.27 4.51 2.31
N VAL A 155 -3.70 3.29 2.25
CA VAL A 155 -2.45 2.98 2.98
C VAL A 155 -1.28 3.80 2.42
N LEU A 156 -1.12 3.83 1.10
CA LEU A 156 0.03 4.50 0.48
C LEU A 156 -0.08 6.02 0.55
N HIS A 157 -1.29 6.56 0.69
CA HIS A 157 -1.55 7.98 0.91
C HIS A 157 -0.89 8.50 2.18
N THR A 158 -0.93 7.71 3.25
CA THR A 158 -0.27 8.07 4.51
C THR A 158 1.23 7.75 4.44
N ASN A 159 1.62 6.60 3.86
CA ASN A 159 2.97 6.06 3.96
C ASN A 159 3.99 6.62 2.95
N LEU A 160 3.57 6.95 1.72
CA LEU A 160 4.47 7.46 0.68
C LEU A 160 4.61 8.98 0.80
N ARG A 161 5.86 9.46 0.90
CA ARG A 161 6.15 10.91 0.88
C ARG A 161 5.92 11.54 -0.49
N THR A 162 5.88 10.73 -1.55
CA THR A 162 5.52 11.18 -2.89
C THR A 162 4.02 11.24 -3.13
N GLY A 163 3.18 10.77 -2.18
CA GLY A 163 1.72 10.82 -2.22
C GLY A 163 1.03 9.82 -3.16
N THR A 164 -0.30 9.87 -3.17
CA THR A 164 -1.21 9.17 -4.09
C THR A 164 -2.60 9.83 -4.09
N SER A 165 -3.47 9.44 -5.02
CA SER A 165 -4.89 9.77 -5.14
C SER A 165 -5.73 8.87 -4.22
N PRO A 166 -6.11 9.33 -3.00
CA PRO A 166 -6.85 8.51 -2.04
C PRO A 166 -8.27 8.18 -2.54
N VAL A 167 -8.84 7.09 -2.01
CA VAL A 167 -10.19 6.63 -2.36
C VAL A 167 -11.15 6.99 -1.23
N VAL A 168 -12.17 7.77 -1.58
CA VAL A 168 -13.24 8.24 -0.68
C VAL A 168 -14.24 7.13 -0.42
N ALA A 169 -14.64 6.40 -1.47
CA ALA A 169 -15.66 5.39 -1.36
C ALA A 169 -15.55 4.31 -2.43
N VAL A 170 -16.13 3.16 -2.12
CA VAL A 170 -16.42 2.08 -3.08
C VAL A 170 -17.92 1.83 -3.12
N ILE A 171 -18.46 1.85 -4.34
CA ILE A 171 -19.87 1.62 -4.64
C ILE A 171 -19.97 0.25 -5.32
N ASN A 172 -20.89 -0.59 -4.84
CA ASN A 172 -21.25 -1.86 -5.45
C ASN A 172 -22.54 -1.68 -6.27
N PRO A 173 -22.47 -1.59 -7.61
CA PRO A 173 -23.64 -1.84 -8.45
C PRO A 173 -24.08 -3.29 -8.22
N VAL A 174 -25.31 -3.51 -7.76
CA VAL A 174 -25.86 -4.84 -7.42
C VAL A 174 -25.76 -5.85 -8.60
N ASN A 175 -25.54 -5.35 -9.82
CA ASN A 175 -25.34 -6.17 -11.01
C ASN A 175 -23.93 -6.76 -11.11
N ASP A 176 -23.86 -8.05 -11.42
CA ASP A 176 -22.59 -8.70 -11.72
C ASP A 176 -22.04 -8.28 -13.10
N VAL A 177 -20.71 -8.17 -13.19
CA VAL A 177 -19.95 -7.81 -14.38
C VAL A 177 -19.02 -8.94 -14.84
N GLU A 178 -18.74 -8.98 -16.13
CA GLU A 178 -17.65 -9.80 -16.66
C GLU A 178 -16.35 -8.99 -16.66
N VAL A 179 -15.27 -9.60 -16.19
CA VAL A 179 -13.91 -9.04 -16.18
C VAL A 179 -12.94 -9.97 -16.91
N PRO A 180 -11.92 -9.42 -17.59
CA PRO A 180 -11.07 -10.23 -18.47
C PRO A 180 -10.05 -11.12 -17.75
N TRP A 181 -9.81 -10.90 -16.46
CA TRP A 181 -8.86 -11.68 -15.66
C TRP A 181 -9.51 -12.84 -14.89
N ARG A 182 -10.84 -13.02 -14.99
CA ARG A 182 -11.57 -14.10 -14.29
C ARG A 182 -12.70 -14.64 -15.15
N GLU A 183 -12.85 -15.95 -15.22
CA GLU A 183 -14.01 -16.57 -15.88
C GLU A 183 -15.27 -16.39 -15.02
N GLY A 184 -16.39 -16.02 -15.65
CA GLY A 184 -17.68 -15.83 -14.98
C GLY A 184 -18.04 -14.37 -14.73
N ARG A 185 -19.12 -14.18 -13.97
CA ARG A 185 -19.64 -12.87 -13.57
C ARG A 185 -19.38 -12.65 -12.08
N TYR A 186 -18.97 -11.44 -11.73
CA TYR A 186 -18.57 -11.06 -10.37
C TYR A 186 -19.27 -9.76 -9.98
N PRO A 187 -19.55 -9.51 -8.70
CA PRO A 187 -20.10 -8.23 -8.25
C PRO A 187 -19.30 -7.06 -8.81
N GLY A 188 -19.98 -6.05 -9.37
CA GLY A 188 -19.32 -4.88 -9.92
C GLY A 188 -18.79 -3.94 -8.83
N GLY A 189 -17.91 -3.03 -9.22
CA GLY A 189 -17.34 -2.02 -8.34
C GLY A 189 -17.12 -0.70 -9.05
N ILE A 190 -17.41 0.40 -8.36
CA ILE A 190 -17.05 1.76 -8.76
C ILE A 190 -16.23 2.35 -7.62
N ILE A 191 -15.08 2.95 -7.94
CA ILE A 191 -14.28 3.69 -6.97
C ILE A 191 -14.44 5.20 -7.17
N VAL A 192 -14.45 5.93 -6.06
CA VAL A 192 -14.44 7.40 -6.03
C VAL A 192 -13.08 7.85 -5.54
N ARG A 193 -12.26 8.39 -6.45
CA ARG A 193 -10.90 8.90 -6.17
C ARG A 193 -10.90 10.41 -6.03
N ILE A 194 -9.96 10.93 -5.24
CA ILE A 194 -9.67 12.36 -5.15
C ILE A 194 -8.50 12.72 -6.07
N ASP A 195 -8.70 13.73 -6.92
CA ASP A 195 -7.68 14.38 -7.73
C ASP A 195 -7.76 15.90 -7.55
N LYS A 196 -7.10 16.41 -6.51
CA LYS A 196 -7.10 17.82 -6.13
C LYS A 196 -5.85 18.53 -6.64
N GLY A 197 -4.68 17.96 -6.38
CA GLY A 197 -3.37 18.51 -6.70
C GLY A 197 -2.79 18.06 -8.04
N GLY A 198 -3.46 17.16 -8.77
CA GLY A 198 -2.86 16.53 -9.97
C GLY A 198 -2.29 15.15 -9.67
N GLU A 199 -2.87 14.46 -8.70
CA GLU A 199 -2.53 13.09 -8.34
C GLU A 199 -2.69 12.13 -9.52
N LEU A 200 -3.62 12.44 -10.43
CA LEU A 200 -3.87 11.68 -11.64
C LEU A 200 -3.28 12.34 -12.92
N ASP A 201 -2.51 13.41 -12.81
CA ASP A 201 -1.88 14.08 -13.95
C ASP A 201 -0.69 13.25 -14.45
N ARG A 202 -0.89 12.47 -15.51
CA ARG A 202 0.07 11.52 -16.09
C ARG A 202 1.01 12.15 -17.15
N PRO A 203 2.23 11.61 -17.33
CA PRO A 203 3.09 11.94 -18.47
C PRO A 203 2.38 11.82 -19.83
N THR A 204 1.49 10.84 -19.99
CA THR A 204 0.69 10.62 -21.21
C THR A 204 -0.23 11.80 -21.57
N HIS A 205 -0.63 12.64 -20.61
CA HIS A 205 -1.33 13.89 -20.91
C HIS A 205 -0.41 14.90 -21.59
N LEU A 206 0.86 14.98 -21.20
CA LEU A 206 1.83 15.89 -21.82
C LEU A 206 2.05 15.53 -23.29
N PHE A 207 2.13 14.24 -23.61
CA PHE A 207 2.21 13.76 -24.99
C PHE A 207 0.92 14.02 -25.77
N GLN A 208 -0.25 13.82 -25.14
CA GLN A 208 -1.54 14.08 -25.78
C GLN A 208 -1.70 15.55 -26.16
N LYS A 209 -1.32 16.46 -25.26
CA LYS A 209 -1.39 17.90 -25.49
C LYS A 209 -0.37 18.38 -26.51
N ASN A 210 0.78 17.72 -26.57
CA ASN A 210 1.91 18.08 -27.43
C ASN A 210 2.35 19.54 -27.23
N GLU A 211 2.29 20.03 -25.98
CA GLU A 211 2.72 21.37 -25.58
C GLU A 211 4.16 21.35 -25.05
N ALA A 212 4.88 22.45 -25.23
CA ALA A 212 6.24 22.59 -24.73
C ALA A 212 6.28 22.51 -23.19
N VAL A 213 7.10 21.59 -22.67
CA VAL A 213 7.40 21.44 -21.25
C VAL A 213 8.73 22.12 -20.97
N LYS A 214 8.75 23.05 -20.01
CA LYS A 214 9.96 23.79 -19.63
C LYS A 214 11.03 22.85 -19.08
N ALA A 215 12.31 23.17 -19.28
CA ALA A 215 13.41 22.31 -18.84
C ALA A 215 13.36 22.01 -17.32
N ASP A 216 13.02 23.01 -16.50
CA ASP A 216 12.92 22.83 -15.05
C ASP A 216 11.77 21.92 -14.63
N GLN A 217 10.66 21.93 -15.38
CA GLN A 217 9.55 21.02 -15.16
C GLN A 217 9.95 19.58 -15.53
N LEU A 218 10.64 19.36 -16.66
CA LEU A 218 11.19 18.04 -17.01
C LEU A 218 12.19 17.51 -15.97
N ARG A 219 13.07 18.39 -15.45
CA ARG A 219 13.97 18.03 -14.35
C ARG A 219 13.20 17.68 -13.08
N GLN A 220 12.12 18.40 -12.78
CA GLN A 220 11.28 18.10 -11.62
C GLN A 220 10.57 16.76 -11.75
N ILE A 221 10.02 16.44 -12.93
CA ILE A 221 9.44 15.11 -13.21
C ILE A 221 10.50 14.01 -13.00
N ALA A 222 11.72 14.19 -13.52
CA ALA A 222 12.80 13.23 -13.31
C ALA A 222 13.15 13.03 -11.82
N ARG A 223 13.19 14.11 -11.02
CA ARG A 223 13.40 14.03 -9.57
C ARG A 223 12.26 13.31 -8.86
N ASN A 224 11.01 13.59 -9.23
CA ASN A 224 9.82 12.98 -8.64
C ASN A 224 9.77 11.47 -8.90
N LEU A 225 10.08 11.05 -10.14
CA LEU A 225 10.24 9.64 -10.49
C LEU A 225 11.35 8.96 -9.66
N GLY A 226 12.51 9.62 -9.51
CA GLY A 226 13.60 9.11 -8.68
C GLY A 226 13.21 8.92 -7.21
N ARG A 227 12.49 9.90 -6.63
CA ARG A 227 11.96 9.79 -5.25
C ARG A 227 10.96 8.64 -5.13
N GLN A 228 10.04 8.51 -6.08
CA GLN A 228 9.01 7.46 -6.06
C GLN A 228 9.62 6.06 -6.12
N ASP A 229 10.67 5.87 -6.92
CA ASP A 229 11.37 4.60 -7.00
C ASP A 229 12.03 4.21 -5.66
N ALA A 230 12.63 5.18 -4.96
CA ALA A 230 13.19 4.97 -3.62
C ALA A 230 12.10 4.68 -2.57
N GLU A 231 10.99 5.40 -2.60
CA GLU A 231 9.85 5.19 -1.70
C GLU A 231 9.28 3.78 -1.82
N LYS A 232 9.04 3.30 -3.04
CA LYS A 232 8.59 1.92 -3.28
C LYS A 232 9.57 0.88 -2.73
N PHE A 233 10.87 1.10 -2.94
CA PHE A 233 11.90 0.18 -2.44
C PHE A 233 11.92 0.10 -0.90
N ILE A 234 11.82 1.24 -0.23
CA ILE A 234 11.80 1.30 1.23
C ILE A 234 10.53 0.66 1.77
N GLU A 235 9.37 1.03 1.22
CA GLU A 235 8.07 0.57 1.67
C GLU A 235 7.71 -0.84 1.23
N ARG A 236 8.60 -1.48 0.44
CA ARG A 236 8.41 -2.82 -0.13
C ARG A 236 7.15 -2.92 -0.98
N ILE A 237 6.93 -1.92 -1.83
CA ILE A 237 5.77 -1.84 -2.71
C ILE A 237 6.18 -2.17 -4.14
N LEU A 238 5.61 -3.23 -4.68
CA LEU A 238 5.73 -3.63 -6.07
C LEU A 238 4.54 -3.07 -6.84
N HIS A 239 4.77 -2.31 -7.92
CA HIS A 239 3.66 -1.85 -8.75
C HIS A 239 3.08 -2.97 -9.65
N GLY A 240 3.92 -3.84 -10.20
CA GLY A 240 3.52 -4.98 -11.03
C GLY A 240 3.28 -4.67 -12.51
N CYS A 241 2.61 -3.57 -12.80
CA CYS A 241 2.29 -3.12 -14.16
C CYS A 241 2.59 -1.62 -14.32
N TRP A 242 3.82 -1.23 -14.00
CA TRP A 242 4.26 0.15 -14.20
C TRP A 242 4.25 0.53 -15.69
N SER A 243 3.75 1.72 -16.01
CA SER A 243 3.75 2.29 -17.35
C SER A 243 3.70 3.82 -17.31
N ALA A 244 3.86 4.48 -18.45
CA ALA A 244 3.70 5.93 -18.56
C ALA A 244 2.29 6.42 -18.21
N GLY A 245 1.29 5.53 -18.36
CA GLY A 245 -0.08 5.78 -17.92
C GLY A 245 -0.25 5.59 -16.43
N ASN A 246 0.47 4.71 -15.75
CA ASN A 246 0.20 4.32 -14.35
C ASN A 246 1.07 5.07 -13.33
N ILE A 247 1.52 6.27 -13.67
CA ILE A 247 2.29 7.13 -12.76
C ILE A 247 1.97 8.59 -13.05
N SER A 248 1.92 9.43 -12.02
CA SER A 248 1.77 10.88 -12.24
C SER A 248 3.10 11.56 -12.56
N ILE A 249 3.03 12.76 -13.11
CA ILE A 249 4.18 13.65 -13.31
C ILE A 249 4.85 14.06 -12.00
N ASP A 250 4.10 13.98 -10.89
CA ASP A 250 4.58 14.28 -9.54
C ASP A 250 5.07 13.07 -8.76
N GLY A 251 5.10 11.88 -9.39
CA GLY A 251 5.56 10.65 -8.74
C GLY A 251 4.52 10.04 -7.80
N HIS A 252 3.25 10.40 -7.95
CA HIS A 252 2.14 9.72 -7.31
C HIS A 252 1.98 8.32 -7.92
N MET A 253 1.83 7.30 -7.08
CA MET A 253 1.42 5.96 -7.51
C MET A 253 -0.08 5.96 -7.80
N ILE A 254 -0.50 5.29 -8.88
CA ILE A 254 -1.90 5.21 -9.31
C ILE A 254 -2.16 3.87 -10.01
N ASP A 255 -3.43 3.47 -10.13
CA ASP A 255 -3.87 2.21 -10.77
C ASP A 255 -3.30 0.94 -10.10
N TYR A 256 -4.00 0.53 -9.03
CA TYR A 256 -3.51 -0.39 -8.01
C TYR A 256 -3.81 -1.89 -8.23
N ASP A 257 -4.42 -2.25 -9.37
CA ASP A 257 -4.89 -3.61 -9.68
C ASP A 257 -3.81 -4.71 -9.56
N THR A 258 -2.53 -4.35 -9.69
CA THR A 258 -1.38 -5.30 -9.63
C THR A 258 -0.37 -4.95 -8.54
N VAL A 259 -0.73 -4.00 -7.67
CA VAL A 259 0.15 -3.50 -6.62
C VAL A 259 0.09 -4.42 -5.42
N PHE A 260 1.25 -4.84 -4.93
CA PHE A 260 1.35 -5.66 -3.72
C PHE A 260 2.51 -5.17 -2.85
N ALA A 261 2.34 -5.32 -1.54
CA ALA A 261 3.48 -5.34 -0.64
C ALA A 261 4.25 -6.65 -0.81
N VAL A 262 5.58 -6.58 -0.72
CA VAL A 262 6.47 -7.74 -0.80
C VAL A 262 7.11 -8.03 0.56
N ARG A 263 7.22 -9.31 0.91
CA ARG A 263 7.74 -9.75 2.21
C ARG A 263 9.23 -9.46 2.39
N GLY A 264 10.00 -9.72 1.35
CA GLY A 264 11.42 -9.40 1.25
C GLY A 264 11.68 -8.48 0.05
N ARG A 265 12.89 -7.91 0.00
CA ARG A 265 13.28 -6.94 -1.04
C ARG A 265 13.92 -7.58 -2.28
N ALA A 266 14.01 -8.90 -2.36
CA ALA A 266 14.43 -9.57 -3.59
C ALA A 266 13.50 -9.26 -4.78
N PRO A 267 14.01 -9.29 -6.02
CA PRO A 267 13.21 -9.11 -7.24
C PRO A 267 11.98 -10.02 -7.29
N GLN A 268 10.80 -9.42 -7.44
CA GLN A 268 9.49 -10.09 -7.50
C GLN A 268 8.59 -9.43 -8.52
N TRP A 269 7.66 -10.16 -9.14
CA TRP A 269 6.74 -9.63 -10.17
C TRP A 269 5.31 -10.08 -9.90
N SER A 270 4.32 -9.23 -10.20
CA SER A 270 2.92 -9.49 -9.83
C SER A 270 1.90 -9.43 -10.98
N TYR A 271 2.37 -9.21 -12.21
CA TYR A 271 1.51 -9.26 -13.39
C TYR A 271 2.06 -10.19 -14.46
N ARG A 272 3.17 -9.80 -15.10
CA ARG A 272 3.87 -10.62 -16.09
C ARG A 272 5.38 -10.48 -15.95
N PRO A 273 6.14 -11.58 -16.00
CA PRO A 273 7.59 -11.56 -15.89
C PRO A 273 8.29 -11.21 -17.21
N ASN A 274 7.57 -10.62 -18.18
CA ASN A 274 8.07 -10.40 -19.53
C ASN A 274 9.04 -9.23 -19.61
N TRP A 275 8.96 -8.29 -18.67
CA TRP A 275 9.78 -7.07 -18.62
C TRP A 275 10.48 -6.96 -17.27
N LEU A 276 11.79 -6.68 -17.29
CA LEU A 276 12.58 -6.51 -16.06
C LEU A 276 12.03 -5.35 -15.20
N SER A 277 11.46 -4.32 -15.84
CA SER A 277 10.82 -3.19 -15.16
C SER A 277 9.47 -3.51 -14.50
N ASN A 278 8.99 -4.76 -14.57
CA ASN A 278 7.86 -5.23 -13.79
C ASN A 278 8.29 -5.88 -12.46
N PHE A 279 9.60 -5.97 -12.21
CA PHE A 279 10.12 -6.55 -10.97
C PHE A 279 10.36 -5.48 -9.92
N PHE A 280 10.06 -5.82 -8.67
CA PHE A 280 10.35 -5.02 -7.49
C PHE A 280 11.84 -4.65 -7.46
N GLY A 281 12.13 -3.39 -7.13
CA GLY A 281 13.49 -2.84 -7.11
C GLY A 281 14.11 -2.59 -8.50
N LEU A 282 13.45 -2.98 -9.59
CA LEU A 282 13.95 -2.88 -10.97
C LEU A 282 13.07 -2.03 -11.89
N GLU A 283 12.13 -1.26 -11.31
CA GLU A 283 11.19 -0.42 -12.05
C GLU A 283 11.85 0.88 -12.57
N GLY A 284 12.83 1.44 -11.84
CA GLY A 284 13.57 2.65 -12.20
C GLY A 284 14.15 2.67 -13.64
N PRO A 285 14.78 1.59 -14.14
CA PRO A 285 15.14 1.46 -15.55
C PRO A 285 13.98 1.69 -16.53
N GLY A 286 12.76 1.27 -16.20
CA GLY A 286 11.55 1.58 -16.96
C GLY A 286 11.27 3.08 -16.96
N GLN A 287 11.31 3.71 -15.79
CA GLN A 287 11.09 5.15 -15.62
C GLN A 287 12.11 5.98 -16.41
N LYS A 288 13.37 5.55 -16.47
CA LYS A 288 14.40 6.19 -17.32
C LYS A 288 14.10 6.06 -18.82
N LYS A 289 13.49 4.97 -19.28
CA LYS A 289 13.02 4.87 -20.67
C LYS A 289 11.91 5.87 -20.98
N LEU A 290 10.98 6.10 -20.05
CA LEU A 290 9.99 7.17 -20.17
C LEU A 290 10.67 8.54 -20.27
N LEU A 291 11.63 8.85 -19.39
CA LEU A 291 12.39 10.09 -19.47
C LEU A 291 13.11 10.24 -20.82
N LYS A 292 13.64 9.14 -21.38
CA LYS A 292 14.22 9.11 -22.72
C LYS A 292 13.20 9.47 -23.80
N ALA A 293 11.98 8.93 -23.71
CA ALA A 293 10.90 9.25 -24.62
C ALA A 293 10.51 10.74 -24.54
N MET A 294 10.45 11.30 -23.33
CA MET A 294 10.15 12.73 -23.12
C MET A 294 11.21 13.65 -23.73
N VAL A 295 12.50 13.38 -23.50
CA VAL A 295 13.58 14.24 -24.04
C VAL A 295 13.74 14.15 -25.55
N ASN A 296 13.34 13.03 -26.16
CA ASN A 296 13.38 12.81 -27.61
C ASN A 296 12.13 13.33 -28.33
N HIS A 297 11.13 13.83 -27.59
CA HIS A 297 9.87 14.29 -28.14
C HIS A 297 9.83 15.82 -28.27
N ALA A 298 8.95 16.35 -29.12
CA ALA A 298 8.82 17.79 -29.39
C ALA A 298 8.42 18.62 -28.15
N ILE A 299 7.88 17.96 -27.12
CA ILE A 299 7.56 18.59 -25.83
C ILE A 299 8.82 19.12 -25.12
N ASN A 300 10.01 18.56 -25.41
CA ASN A 300 11.30 19.05 -24.88
C ASN A 300 11.83 20.21 -25.71
N ALA A 301 11.13 21.35 -25.67
CA ALA A 301 11.45 22.52 -26.49
C ALA A 301 12.82 23.16 -26.16
N GLU A 302 13.32 22.97 -24.94
CA GLU A 302 14.62 23.49 -24.49
C GLU A 302 15.78 22.49 -24.67
N HIS A 303 15.52 21.37 -25.36
CA HIS A 303 16.54 20.38 -25.73
C HIS A 303 17.37 19.84 -24.55
N LEU A 304 16.72 19.58 -23.41
CA LEU A 304 17.36 18.95 -22.26
C LEU A 304 17.94 17.58 -22.64
N SER A 305 19.16 17.29 -22.18
CA SER A 305 19.83 16.04 -22.53
C SER A 305 19.29 14.85 -21.73
N TYR A 306 19.31 13.65 -22.33
CA TYR A 306 18.98 12.40 -21.61
C TYR A 306 19.89 12.18 -20.39
N ARG A 307 21.16 12.62 -20.49
CA ARG A 307 22.14 12.53 -19.40
C ARG A 307 21.70 13.38 -18.20
N ASP A 308 21.18 14.58 -18.44
CA ASP A 308 20.72 15.46 -17.36
C ASP A 308 19.53 14.90 -16.62
N VAL A 309 18.49 14.43 -17.33
CA VAL A 309 17.31 13.84 -16.67
C VAL A 309 17.66 12.56 -15.92
N CYS A 310 18.56 11.72 -16.44
CA CYS A 310 19.06 10.56 -15.70
C CYS A 310 19.78 10.97 -14.42
N ARG A 311 20.65 11.99 -14.49
CA ARG A 311 21.35 12.50 -13.31
C ARG A 311 20.37 13.03 -12.26
N GLN A 312 19.35 13.79 -12.68
CA GLN A 312 18.32 14.29 -11.77
C GLN A 312 17.55 13.16 -11.09
N PHE A 313 17.21 12.10 -11.84
CA PHE A 313 16.58 10.90 -11.30
C PHE A 313 17.47 10.21 -10.26
N ASP A 314 18.73 9.92 -10.61
CA ASP A 314 19.65 9.17 -9.77
C ASP A 314 20.01 9.92 -8.49
N ASP A 315 20.27 11.24 -8.59
CA ASP A 315 20.56 12.10 -7.44
C ASP A 315 19.36 12.17 -6.48
N ALA A 316 18.14 12.29 -7.01
CA ALA A 316 16.93 12.37 -6.19
C ALA A 316 16.61 11.03 -5.51
N ARG A 317 16.76 9.92 -6.25
CA ARG A 317 16.57 8.56 -5.71
C ARG A 317 17.53 8.28 -4.57
N ARG A 318 18.82 8.55 -4.75
CA ARG A 318 19.85 8.33 -3.73
C ARG A 318 19.53 9.10 -2.44
N LYS A 319 19.27 10.41 -2.54
CA LYS A 319 18.94 11.25 -1.38
C LYS A 319 17.68 10.78 -0.65
N GLN A 320 16.65 10.38 -1.41
CA GLN A 320 15.43 9.86 -0.83
C GLN A 320 15.68 8.54 -0.10
N LEU A 321 16.45 7.63 -0.69
CA LEU A 321 16.80 6.35 -0.08
C LEU A 321 17.61 6.53 1.21
N GLU A 322 18.59 7.45 1.21
CA GLU A 322 19.36 7.80 2.41
C GLU A 322 18.46 8.34 3.53
N GLN A 323 17.54 9.26 3.21
CA GLN A 323 16.61 9.80 4.20
C GLN A 323 15.66 8.72 4.74
N ARG A 324 15.11 7.90 3.86
CA ARG A 324 14.14 6.85 4.24
C ARG A 324 14.79 5.66 4.94
N PHE A 325 16.07 5.40 4.73
CA PHE A 325 16.83 4.42 5.51
C PHE A 325 16.88 4.80 7.01
N LEU A 326 16.95 6.09 7.32
CA LEU A 326 16.89 6.57 8.71
C LEU A 326 15.53 6.27 9.35
N ASP A 327 14.43 6.42 8.61
CA ASP A 327 13.09 6.02 9.08
C ASP A 327 13.08 4.55 9.48
N LEU A 328 13.60 3.66 8.62
CA LEU A 328 13.69 2.21 8.91
C LEU A 328 14.53 1.92 10.16
N SER A 329 15.52 2.76 10.45
CA SER A 329 16.38 2.63 11.64
C SER A 329 15.71 3.16 12.92
N GLY A 330 14.53 3.77 12.80
CA GLY A 330 13.85 4.48 13.88
C GLY A 330 14.41 5.88 14.17
N ILE A 331 15.33 6.38 13.35
CA ILE A 331 16.01 7.67 13.55
C ILE A 331 15.21 8.80 12.89
N GLY A 332 14.76 9.78 13.69
CA GLY A 332 14.37 11.12 13.21
C GLY A 332 12.93 11.30 12.70
N ALA A 333 11.98 11.60 13.60
CA ALA A 333 10.61 11.96 13.24
C ALA A 333 10.09 13.30 13.82
N ASP A 334 10.66 13.79 14.92
CA ASP A 334 10.25 15.07 15.53
C ASP A 334 10.98 16.27 14.91
N ALA A 335 12.07 15.99 14.19
CA ALA A 335 12.67 16.94 13.27
C ALA A 335 11.80 16.97 12.02
N GLY A 336 11.03 18.05 11.80
CA GLY A 336 10.38 18.32 10.52
C GLY A 336 11.35 18.12 9.36
N TYR A 337 10.82 17.94 8.14
CA TYR A 337 11.56 17.57 6.92
C TYR A 337 12.91 18.30 6.66
N ASP A 338 13.14 19.44 7.32
CA ASP A 338 14.32 20.30 7.22
C ASP A 338 15.37 20.16 8.36
N ALA A 339 15.15 19.32 9.38
CA ALA A 339 15.94 19.35 10.64
C ALA A 339 16.76 18.09 10.94
N LEU A 340 17.23 17.34 9.93
CA LEU A 340 18.31 16.37 10.14
C LEU A 340 19.67 17.05 9.87
N PRO A 341 20.54 17.24 10.88
CA PRO A 341 21.86 17.82 10.72
C PRO A 341 22.86 16.74 10.28
N VAL A 342 22.57 16.04 9.19
CA VAL A 342 23.40 14.92 8.74
C VAL A 342 23.80 15.16 7.30
N SER A 343 25.11 15.24 7.04
CA SER A 343 25.60 15.44 5.68
C SER A 343 25.24 14.22 4.82
N ALA A 344 24.73 14.47 3.61
CA ALA A 344 24.31 13.42 2.66
C ALA A 344 25.45 12.47 2.20
N ASN A 345 26.68 12.65 2.71
CA ASN A 345 27.80 11.76 2.43
C ASN A 345 28.02 10.71 3.54
N ASP A 346 27.47 10.91 4.74
CA ASP A 346 27.79 10.06 5.88
C ASP A 346 27.11 8.69 5.82
N TYR A 347 26.03 8.52 5.05
CA TYR A 347 25.25 7.26 4.98
C TYR A 347 25.30 6.54 3.63
N SER A 348 25.95 7.13 2.62
CA SER A 348 25.91 6.60 1.25
C SER A 348 26.44 5.17 1.16
N GLU A 349 27.49 4.83 1.89
CA GLU A 349 28.11 3.48 1.85
C GLU A 349 27.20 2.42 2.48
N ILE A 350 26.69 2.67 3.70
CA ILE A 350 25.80 1.73 4.40
C ILE A 350 24.47 1.55 3.65
N VAL A 351 23.94 2.62 3.05
CA VAL A 351 22.71 2.56 2.24
C VAL A 351 22.94 1.79 0.94
N THR A 352 24.10 1.93 0.31
CA THR A 352 24.48 1.14 -0.87
C THR A 352 24.58 -0.34 -0.53
N ALA A 353 25.19 -0.69 0.61
CA ALA A 353 25.25 -2.06 1.09
C ALA A 353 23.85 -2.61 1.40
N PHE A 354 23.00 -1.83 2.07
CA PHE A 354 21.59 -2.17 2.32
C PHE A 354 20.83 -2.49 1.02
N GLU A 355 20.90 -1.60 0.03
CA GLU A 355 20.20 -1.80 -1.24
C GLU A 355 20.69 -3.07 -1.95
N ARG A 356 22.01 -3.25 -2.01
CA ARG A 356 22.64 -4.41 -2.65
C ARG A 356 22.25 -5.72 -1.96
N LEU A 357 22.49 -5.82 -0.66
CA LEU A 357 22.26 -7.04 0.12
C LEU A 357 20.78 -7.41 0.15
N SER A 358 19.89 -6.43 0.30
CA SER A 358 18.44 -6.68 0.39
C SER A 358 17.81 -7.22 -0.91
N MET A 359 18.48 -7.01 -2.06
CA MET A 359 18.08 -7.52 -3.37
C MET A 359 18.61 -8.92 -3.67
N MET A 360 19.50 -9.49 -2.84
CA MET A 360 20.07 -10.82 -3.09
C MET A 360 19.02 -11.92 -2.89
N MET A 361 18.99 -12.89 -3.81
CA MET A 361 17.98 -13.94 -3.84
C MET A 361 18.54 -15.34 -4.09
N TYR A 362 17.82 -16.34 -3.63
CA TYR A 362 18.01 -17.74 -4.01
C TYR A 362 17.49 -18.00 -5.44
N PRO A 363 17.95 -19.07 -6.14
CA PRO A 363 17.55 -19.38 -7.52
C PRO A 363 16.12 -19.93 -7.67
N ASN A 364 15.19 -19.57 -6.78
CA ASN A 364 13.80 -20.03 -6.79
C ASN A 364 12.93 -19.06 -7.61
N PHE A 365 13.07 -19.12 -8.94
CA PHE A 365 12.34 -18.21 -9.83
C PHE A 365 10.82 -18.29 -9.70
N LYS A 366 10.23 -19.47 -9.42
CA LYS A 366 8.79 -19.59 -9.15
C LYS A 366 8.36 -18.66 -8.04
N ALA A 367 9.05 -18.72 -6.92
CA ALA A 367 8.76 -17.94 -5.73
C ALA A 367 8.98 -16.41 -5.91
N THR A 368 9.49 -15.94 -7.07
CA THR A 368 9.46 -14.50 -7.42
C THR A 368 8.05 -13.98 -7.69
N ALA A 369 7.06 -14.86 -7.87
CA ALA A 369 5.65 -14.48 -7.89
C ALA A 369 5.08 -14.41 -6.45
N PRO A 370 4.47 -13.28 -6.02
CA PRO A 370 3.98 -13.07 -4.65
C PRO A 370 2.86 -14.02 -4.17
N TRP A 371 2.19 -14.74 -5.07
CA TRP A 371 1.15 -15.72 -4.72
C TRP A 371 1.70 -17.12 -4.45
N GLU A 372 2.96 -17.39 -4.77
CA GLU A 372 3.55 -18.71 -4.54
C GLU A 372 3.73 -18.97 -3.05
N PRO A 373 3.38 -20.18 -2.55
CA PRO A 373 3.54 -20.52 -1.13
C PRO A 373 4.97 -20.36 -0.62
N GLU A 374 5.96 -20.59 -1.49
CA GLU A 374 7.38 -20.47 -1.19
C GLU A 374 7.93 -19.04 -1.36
N ASN A 375 7.09 -18.02 -1.65
CA ASN A 375 7.55 -16.64 -1.87
C ASN A 375 8.45 -16.11 -0.74
N SER A 376 8.18 -16.46 0.52
CA SER A 376 9.02 -16.05 1.65
C SER A 376 10.43 -16.66 1.61
N SER A 377 10.70 -17.69 0.78
CA SER A 377 12.00 -18.34 0.71
C SER A 377 13.00 -17.65 -0.22
N ILE A 378 12.59 -16.68 -1.04
CA ILE A 378 13.45 -16.15 -2.11
C ILE A 378 14.56 -15.25 -1.61
N SER A 379 14.29 -14.44 -0.58
CA SER A 379 15.24 -13.42 -0.14
C SER A 379 16.36 -14.08 0.65
N LEU A 380 17.61 -13.65 0.41
CA LEU A 380 18.74 -14.12 1.19
C LEU A 380 18.74 -13.53 2.61
N TYR A 381 18.41 -12.24 2.69
CA TYR A 381 18.38 -11.45 3.91
C TYR A 381 17.01 -10.82 4.13
N ASP A 382 16.58 -10.77 5.38
CA ASP A 382 15.36 -10.13 5.84
C ASP A 382 15.70 -8.88 6.66
N PHE A 383 15.92 -7.78 5.93
CA PHE A 383 16.20 -6.49 6.56
C PHE A 383 15.03 -5.94 7.36
N SER A 384 13.79 -6.30 7.02
CA SER A 384 12.61 -5.84 7.77
C SER A 384 12.63 -6.45 9.17
N ARG A 385 12.86 -7.76 9.27
CA ARG A 385 13.06 -8.45 10.55
C ARG A 385 14.27 -7.92 11.31
N PHE A 386 15.41 -7.74 10.63
CA PHE A 386 16.62 -7.23 11.27
C PHE A 386 16.42 -5.84 11.87
N MET A 387 15.94 -4.87 11.08
CA MET A 387 15.73 -3.49 11.53
C MET A 387 14.67 -3.41 12.64
N ARG A 388 13.68 -4.30 12.61
CA ARG A 388 12.64 -4.42 13.63
C ARG A 388 13.17 -4.93 14.98
N LEU A 389 14.04 -5.95 14.97
CA LEU A 389 14.42 -6.69 16.18
C LEU A 389 15.82 -6.35 16.72
N PHE A 390 16.74 -5.88 15.86
CA PHE A 390 18.11 -5.58 16.28
C PHE A 390 18.18 -4.49 17.35
N PRO A 391 17.45 -3.35 17.25
CA PRO A 391 17.44 -2.33 18.32
C PRO A 391 16.88 -2.87 19.65
N ILE A 392 15.92 -3.81 19.60
CA ILE A 392 15.38 -4.47 20.79
C ILE A 392 16.47 -5.29 21.48
N LEU A 393 17.14 -6.17 20.73
CA LEU A 393 18.24 -6.97 21.28
C LEU A 393 19.36 -6.08 21.83
N ARG A 394 19.74 -5.04 21.08
CA ARG A 394 20.76 -4.07 21.47
C ARG A 394 20.42 -3.30 22.75
N SER A 395 19.15 -3.22 23.12
CA SER A 395 18.71 -2.64 24.39
C SER A 395 19.16 -3.45 25.59
N SER A 396 19.34 -4.76 25.43
CA SER A 396 19.77 -5.70 26.47
C SER A 396 21.29 -5.82 26.61
N GLY A 397 22.08 -5.26 25.68
CA GLY A 397 23.54 -5.35 25.73
C GLY A 397 24.20 -5.23 24.35
N GLU A 398 25.49 -5.52 24.29
CA GLU A 398 26.21 -5.75 23.03
C GLU A 398 25.74 -7.05 22.38
N ILE A 399 25.68 -7.09 21.06
CA ILE A 399 25.21 -8.25 20.30
C ILE A 399 26.38 -8.85 19.55
N GLU A 400 26.60 -10.15 19.74
CA GLU A 400 27.64 -10.86 19.01
C GLU A 400 27.36 -10.80 17.50
N PRO A 401 28.36 -10.55 16.64
CA PRO A 401 28.16 -10.38 15.20
C PRO A 401 27.45 -11.56 14.53
N GLN A 402 27.67 -12.80 14.99
CA GLN A 402 27.04 -13.99 14.43
C GLN A 402 25.55 -14.09 14.79
N ILE A 403 25.17 -13.66 15.99
CA ILE A 403 23.76 -13.56 16.39
C ILE A 403 23.06 -12.52 15.51
N ALA A 404 23.68 -11.35 15.33
CA ALA A 404 23.17 -10.30 14.44
C ALA A 404 23.04 -10.78 12.98
N LEU A 405 24.02 -11.54 12.47
CA LEU A 405 23.96 -12.13 11.14
C LEU A 405 22.81 -13.14 11.01
N SER A 406 22.62 -14.01 12.01
CA SER A 406 21.50 -14.95 12.05
C SER A 406 20.13 -14.26 12.07
N LEU A 407 20.06 -13.07 12.67
CA LEU A 407 18.85 -12.26 12.68
C LEU A 407 18.58 -11.66 11.29
N LEU A 408 19.65 -11.22 10.60
CA LEU A 408 19.57 -10.66 9.25
C LEU A 408 19.30 -11.73 8.18
N ARG A 409 19.81 -12.94 8.35
CA ARG A 409 19.53 -14.07 7.45
C ARG A 409 18.05 -14.39 7.44
N ASN A 410 17.47 -14.55 6.25
CA ASN A 410 16.07 -14.92 6.13
C ASN A 410 15.86 -16.35 6.68
N PRO A 411 15.05 -16.54 7.74
CA PRO A 411 14.83 -17.86 8.34
C PRO A 411 14.10 -18.83 7.42
N HIS A 412 13.41 -18.32 6.40
CA HIS A 412 12.71 -19.12 5.41
C HIS A 412 13.54 -19.34 4.13
N GLY A 413 14.72 -18.73 4.03
CA GLY A 413 15.60 -18.78 2.87
C GLY A 413 16.03 -20.20 2.52
N ARG A 414 15.92 -20.60 1.25
CA ARG A 414 16.30 -21.96 0.78
C ARG A 414 16.91 -21.91 -0.63
N MET A 415 18.01 -22.63 -0.83
CA MET A 415 18.60 -22.90 -2.15
C MET A 415 17.71 -23.89 -2.92
N ILE A 416 16.63 -23.38 -3.50
CA ILE A 416 15.72 -24.14 -4.39
C ILE A 416 15.90 -23.58 -5.79
N GLU A 417 16.22 -24.44 -6.76
CA GLU A 417 16.27 -24.05 -8.17
C GLU A 417 14.93 -24.30 -8.85
N SER A 418 14.39 -23.28 -9.52
CA SER A 418 13.13 -23.43 -10.25
C SER A 418 13.08 -22.53 -11.50
N THR A 419 12.09 -22.75 -12.36
CA THR A 419 11.86 -21.95 -13.57
C THR A 419 10.42 -21.48 -13.64
N VAL A 420 10.18 -20.39 -14.38
CA VAL A 420 8.85 -19.77 -14.56
C VAL A 420 8.51 -19.74 -16.05
N SER A 421 7.33 -20.26 -16.39
CA SER A 421 6.82 -20.16 -17.75
C SER A 421 6.56 -18.69 -18.13
N GLY A 422 6.91 -18.31 -19.36
CA GLY A 422 6.72 -16.95 -19.87
C GLY A 422 7.80 -15.95 -19.44
N MET A 423 8.74 -16.29 -18.56
CA MET A 423 9.89 -15.45 -18.24
C MET A 423 10.95 -15.58 -19.36
N PRO A 424 11.30 -14.50 -20.08
CA PRO A 424 12.33 -14.53 -21.12
C PRO A 424 13.72 -14.88 -20.58
N GLU A 425 14.52 -15.59 -21.38
CA GLU A 425 15.91 -15.94 -21.04
C GLU A 425 16.77 -14.70 -20.72
N SER A 426 16.50 -13.57 -21.37
CA SER A 426 17.21 -12.31 -21.11
C SER A 426 16.97 -11.79 -19.69
N ILE A 427 15.77 -12.01 -19.13
CA ILE A 427 15.45 -11.64 -17.74
C ILE A 427 16.08 -12.63 -16.78
N VAL A 428 15.97 -13.93 -17.04
CA VAL A 428 16.66 -14.96 -16.25
C VAL A 428 18.16 -14.70 -16.18
N HIS A 429 18.80 -14.38 -17.31
CA HIS A 429 20.21 -14.05 -17.37
C HIS A 429 20.55 -12.78 -16.56
N ALA A 430 19.74 -11.73 -16.69
CA ALA A 430 19.93 -10.50 -15.93
C ALA A 430 19.82 -10.74 -14.41
N LEU A 431 18.83 -11.52 -13.98
CA LEU A 431 18.64 -11.87 -12.57
C LEU A 431 19.79 -12.73 -12.05
N ASN A 432 20.18 -13.77 -12.79
CA ASN A 432 21.28 -14.65 -12.44
C ASN A 432 22.61 -13.91 -12.29
N ARG A 433 22.87 -12.94 -13.17
CA ARG A 433 24.11 -12.17 -13.17
C ARG A 433 24.25 -11.23 -11.98
N HIS A 434 23.14 -10.67 -11.50
CA HIS A 434 23.18 -9.53 -10.59
C HIS A 434 22.62 -9.79 -9.19
N TYR A 435 21.71 -10.76 -9.03
CA TYR A 435 20.94 -10.92 -7.78
C TYR A 435 20.92 -12.35 -7.25
N VAL A 436 21.05 -13.36 -8.12
CA VAL A 436 20.98 -14.77 -7.69
C VAL A 436 22.27 -15.23 -7.05
N VAL A 437 22.12 -15.92 -5.92
CA VAL A 437 23.20 -16.59 -5.22
C VAL A 437 23.29 -18.04 -5.67
N ALA A 438 24.44 -18.43 -6.24
CA ALA A 438 24.60 -19.71 -6.94
C ALA A 438 25.38 -20.76 -6.14
N SER A 439 25.96 -20.42 -4.98
CA SER A 439 26.77 -21.36 -4.19
C SER A 439 26.95 -20.90 -2.74
N ASP A 440 27.32 -21.85 -1.87
CA ASP A 440 27.67 -21.57 -0.47
C ASP A 440 28.88 -20.63 -0.35
N GLN A 441 29.83 -20.69 -1.28
CA GLN A 441 30.96 -19.76 -1.32
C GLN A 441 30.48 -18.32 -1.60
N HIS A 442 29.50 -18.15 -2.48
CA HIS A 442 28.90 -16.84 -2.74
C HIS A 442 28.10 -16.35 -1.51
N ILE A 443 27.35 -17.24 -0.85
CA ILE A 443 26.68 -16.97 0.43
C ILE A 443 27.68 -16.45 1.47
N GLN A 444 28.81 -17.13 1.64
CA GLN A 444 29.85 -16.75 2.61
C GLN A 444 30.49 -15.39 2.28
N ALA A 445 30.73 -15.10 1.01
CA ALA A 445 31.22 -13.80 0.58
C ALA A 445 30.22 -12.67 0.90
N LEU A 446 28.92 -12.92 0.70
CA LEU A 446 27.85 -12.00 1.06
C LEU A 446 27.70 -11.88 2.58
N ASP A 447 27.93 -12.94 3.36
CA ASP A 447 27.91 -12.88 4.83
C ASP A 447 28.99 -11.94 5.37
N ASN A 448 30.18 -11.98 4.79
CA ASN A 448 31.27 -11.09 5.18
C ASN A 448 30.90 -9.62 4.96
N GLU A 449 30.23 -9.29 3.85
CA GLU A 449 29.73 -7.93 3.63
C GLU A 449 28.56 -7.60 4.57
N ALA A 450 27.65 -8.54 4.82
CA ALA A 450 26.56 -8.35 5.76
C ALA A 450 27.07 -8.08 7.18
N LEU A 451 28.16 -8.73 7.61
CA LEU A 451 28.84 -8.46 8.88
C LEU A 451 29.44 -7.04 8.92
N GLN A 452 29.99 -6.54 7.80
CA GLN A 452 30.45 -5.15 7.71
C GLN A 452 29.28 -4.17 7.84
N PHE A 453 28.17 -4.44 7.14
CA PHE A 453 26.94 -3.67 7.26
C PHE A 453 26.45 -3.63 8.72
N ILE A 454 26.36 -4.80 9.38
CA ILE A 454 25.90 -4.93 10.77
C ILE A 454 26.79 -4.12 11.72
N SER A 455 28.11 -4.25 11.59
CA SER A 455 29.08 -3.51 12.41
C SER A 455 28.90 -2.00 12.29
N GLU A 456 28.75 -1.52 11.05
CA GLU A 456 28.56 -0.10 10.77
C GLU A 456 27.18 0.42 11.25
N TYR A 457 26.14 -0.41 11.10
CA TYR A 457 24.81 -0.12 11.63
C TYR A 457 24.80 -0.02 13.16
N ASP A 458 25.41 -1.00 13.84
CA ASP A 458 25.50 -1.01 15.30
C ASP A 458 26.32 0.17 15.84
N ARG A 459 27.45 0.49 15.20
CA ARG A 459 28.27 1.66 15.54
C ARG A 459 27.46 2.96 15.49
N ARG A 460 26.59 3.11 14.48
CA ARG A 460 25.72 4.28 14.32
C ARG A 460 24.63 4.32 15.38
N LEU A 461 23.96 3.19 15.66
CA LEU A 461 22.96 3.12 16.74
C LEU A 461 23.59 3.40 18.10
N ALA A 462 24.78 2.87 18.39
CA ALA A 462 25.50 3.12 19.62
C ALA A 462 25.87 4.62 19.77
N SER A 463 26.37 5.24 18.70
CA SER A 463 26.68 6.67 18.68
C SER A 463 25.43 7.52 18.88
N TRP A 464 24.31 7.14 18.24
CA TRP A 464 23.05 7.84 18.40
C TRP A 464 22.49 7.70 19.83
N LYS A 465 22.52 6.49 20.41
CA LYS A 465 22.09 6.22 21.78
C LYS A 465 22.93 6.98 22.81
N GLN A 466 24.23 7.15 22.56
CA GLN A 466 25.09 7.96 23.41
C GLN A 466 24.74 9.44 23.35
N ALA A 467 24.33 9.95 22.18
CA ALA A 467 23.95 11.34 21.98
C ALA A 467 22.51 11.66 22.44
N HIS A 468 21.60 10.70 22.35
CA HIS A 468 20.15 10.87 22.67
C HIS A 468 19.63 9.70 23.54
N PRO A 469 20.19 9.47 24.74
CA PRO A 469 19.84 8.32 25.56
C PRO A 469 18.35 8.28 25.97
N GLU A 470 17.71 9.43 26.14
CA GLU A 470 16.30 9.60 26.48
C GLU A 470 15.34 9.17 25.36
N ASP A 471 15.77 9.27 24.10
CA ASP A 471 14.93 8.95 22.94
C ASP A 471 15.14 7.51 22.43
N TRP A 472 16.02 6.72 23.06
CA TRP A 472 16.26 5.32 22.68
C TRP A 472 14.98 4.49 22.64
N GLY A 473 14.09 4.69 23.61
CA GLY A 473 12.79 4.04 23.66
C GLY A 473 11.91 4.31 22.43
N LYS A 474 11.84 5.59 22.03
CA LYS A 474 11.12 6.04 20.83
C LYS A 474 11.71 5.45 19.56
N LEU A 475 13.05 5.43 19.44
CA LEU A 475 13.73 4.84 18.30
C LEU A 475 13.35 3.36 18.17
N VAL A 476 13.45 2.60 19.26
CA VAL A 476 13.13 1.16 19.26
C VAL A 476 11.66 0.93 18.90
N GLN A 477 10.73 1.68 19.51
CA GLN A 477 9.30 1.60 19.19
C GLN A 477 9.07 1.91 17.70
N ARG A 478 9.61 3.02 17.19
CA ARG A 478 9.46 3.43 15.78
C ARG A 478 10.02 2.39 14.83
N ALA A 479 11.26 1.94 15.03
CA ALA A 479 11.88 0.89 14.22
C ALA A 479 11.03 -0.38 14.20
N TYR A 480 10.36 -0.70 15.32
CA TYR A 480 9.47 -1.84 15.39
C TYR A 480 8.21 -1.70 14.52
N ILE A 481 7.60 -0.51 14.51
CA ILE A 481 6.38 -0.22 13.73
C ILE A 481 6.68 -0.09 12.23
N VAL A 482 7.66 0.73 11.87
CA VAL A 482 7.91 1.09 10.45
C VAL A 482 8.34 -0.11 9.59
N ASN A 483 8.96 -1.12 10.21
CA ASN A 483 9.42 -2.33 9.54
C ASN A 483 8.39 -3.47 9.54
N GLU A 484 7.22 -3.28 10.16
CA GLU A 484 6.18 -4.31 10.21
C GLU A 484 5.73 -4.72 8.80
N GLU A 485 5.37 -5.99 8.64
CA GLU A 485 4.94 -6.56 7.38
C GLU A 485 3.50 -6.19 7.02
N ARG A 486 3.24 -5.75 5.78
CA ARG A 486 1.89 -5.35 5.32
C ARG A 486 1.06 -6.54 4.88
N SER A 487 0.78 -7.45 5.82
CA SER A 487 0.19 -8.76 5.54
C SER A 487 -1.09 -8.72 4.69
N TYR A 488 -1.92 -7.68 4.86
CA TYR A 488 -3.18 -7.53 4.11
C TYR A 488 -3.03 -6.81 2.76
N MET A 489 -1.86 -6.24 2.46
CA MET A 489 -1.48 -5.76 1.12
C MET A 489 -0.59 -6.75 0.36
N ASN A 490 -0.23 -7.89 0.97
CA ASN A 490 0.42 -8.98 0.27
C ASN A 490 -0.58 -9.64 -0.68
N CYS A 491 -0.09 -10.22 -1.79
CA CYS A 491 -0.96 -10.98 -2.70
C CYS A 491 -1.68 -12.11 -1.96
N ARG A 492 -0.93 -12.90 -1.18
CA ARG A 492 -1.45 -13.82 -0.17
C ARG A 492 -0.83 -13.54 1.20
N PRO A 493 -1.62 -13.42 2.28
CA PRO A 493 -3.05 -13.72 2.35
C PRO A 493 -4.00 -12.54 1.99
N GLY A 494 -3.50 -11.35 1.70
CA GLY A 494 -4.32 -10.13 1.59
C GLY A 494 -5.49 -10.21 0.60
N ASN A 495 -5.24 -10.65 -0.64
CA ASN A 495 -6.31 -10.76 -1.63
C ASN A 495 -7.34 -11.85 -1.25
N ASP A 496 -6.87 -12.98 -0.70
CA ASP A 496 -7.75 -14.07 -0.24
C ASP A 496 -8.65 -13.62 0.91
N PHE A 497 -8.11 -12.81 1.83
CA PHE A 497 -8.85 -12.21 2.93
C PHE A 497 -9.95 -11.27 2.43
N LEU A 498 -9.64 -10.43 1.43
CA LEU A 498 -10.62 -9.54 0.82
C LEU A 498 -11.73 -10.31 0.09
N VAL A 499 -11.37 -11.35 -0.66
CA VAL A 499 -12.35 -12.24 -1.31
C VAL A 499 -13.27 -12.88 -0.26
N ALA A 500 -12.71 -13.45 0.81
CA ALA A 500 -13.50 -14.03 1.89
C ALA A 500 -14.50 -13.01 2.47
N LEU A 501 -14.04 -11.79 2.75
CA LEU A 501 -14.89 -10.74 3.30
C LEU A 501 -16.04 -10.36 2.35
N THR A 502 -15.78 -10.26 1.03
CA THR A 502 -16.86 -10.03 0.04
C THR A 502 -17.86 -11.19 -0.02
N GLN A 503 -17.42 -12.45 0.16
CA GLN A 503 -18.31 -13.60 0.25
C GLN A 503 -19.18 -13.54 1.52
N HIS A 504 -18.63 -13.09 2.65
CA HIS A 504 -19.38 -12.88 3.88
C HIS A 504 -20.44 -11.78 3.73
N LEU A 505 -20.11 -10.69 3.03
CA LEU A 505 -21.06 -9.62 2.71
C LEU A 505 -22.20 -10.13 1.83
N ALA A 506 -21.88 -10.84 0.75
CA ALA A 506 -22.88 -11.39 -0.17
C ALA A 506 -23.79 -12.44 0.48
N ALA A 507 -23.28 -13.17 1.48
CA ALA A 507 -24.04 -14.13 2.27
C ALA A 507 -24.78 -13.51 3.46
N GLU A 508 -24.79 -12.17 3.58
CA GLU A 508 -25.40 -11.41 4.69
C GLU A 508 -24.90 -11.85 6.08
N LYS A 509 -23.68 -12.39 6.15
CA LYS A 509 -23.03 -12.76 7.41
C LYS A 509 -22.42 -11.54 8.11
N VAL A 510 -22.13 -10.49 7.35
CA VAL A 510 -21.73 -9.18 7.87
C VAL A 510 -22.62 -8.12 7.22
N SER A 511 -23.03 -7.13 8.00
CA SER A 511 -23.71 -5.94 7.51
C SER A 511 -22.74 -5.04 6.72
N ASN A 512 -23.28 -4.11 5.92
CA ASN A 512 -22.47 -3.12 5.20
C ASN A 512 -21.60 -2.27 6.16
N ALA A 513 -22.12 -1.93 7.35
CA ALA A 513 -21.38 -1.12 8.33
C ALA A 513 -20.18 -1.89 8.90
N GLU A 514 -20.37 -3.15 9.30
CA GLU A 514 -19.29 -4.03 9.77
C GLU A 514 -18.27 -4.29 8.66
N PHE A 515 -18.73 -4.51 7.43
CA PHE A 515 -17.86 -4.67 6.28
C PHE A 515 -16.97 -3.44 6.07
N SER A 516 -17.56 -2.23 6.07
CA SER A 516 -16.80 -0.99 5.93
C SER A 516 -15.78 -0.82 7.07
N GLN A 517 -16.17 -1.15 8.32
CA GLN A 517 -15.27 -1.12 9.47
C GLN A 517 -14.10 -2.11 9.34
N LEU A 518 -14.34 -3.30 8.78
CA LEU A 518 -13.28 -4.29 8.53
C LEU A 518 -12.31 -3.85 7.42
N ILE A 519 -12.80 -3.17 6.37
CA ILE A 519 -11.92 -2.55 5.34
C ILE A 519 -11.05 -1.44 5.96
N GLU A 520 -11.63 -0.59 6.82
CA GLU A 520 -10.87 0.42 7.58
C GLU A 520 -9.77 -0.21 8.44
N LEU A 521 -10.08 -1.32 9.12
CA LEU A 521 -9.11 -2.06 9.92
C LEU A 521 -8.02 -2.73 9.07
N ILE A 522 -8.30 -3.14 7.82
CA ILE A 522 -7.27 -3.61 6.88
C ILE A 522 -6.29 -2.48 6.55
N ILE A 523 -6.79 -1.27 6.31
CA ILE A 523 -5.96 -0.08 6.06
C ILE A 523 -5.10 0.21 7.29
N GLU A 524 -5.70 0.24 8.48
CA GLU A 524 -5.03 0.45 9.77
C GLU A 524 -3.91 -0.60 10.01
N ALA A 525 -4.19 -1.87 9.73
CA ALA A 525 -3.23 -2.96 9.86
C ALA A 525 -2.01 -2.84 8.94
N CYS A 526 -2.11 -2.07 7.85
CA CYS A 526 -1.05 -1.87 6.88
C CYS A 526 -0.35 -0.50 6.99
N ASP A 527 -0.84 0.38 7.88
CA ASP A 527 -0.20 1.67 8.13
C ASP A 527 1.07 1.48 8.96
N ARG A 528 2.18 2.12 8.55
CA ARG A 528 3.49 1.99 9.20
C ARG A 528 3.97 3.30 9.81
N ILE A 529 3.05 4.25 9.99
CA ILE A 529 3.29 5.48 10.72
C ILE A 529 3.02 5.21 12.20
N PRO A 530 4.01 5.42 13.10
CA PRO A 530 3.76 5.37 14.54
C PRO A 530 2.72 6.40 14.94
N GLN A 531 1.62 5.94 15.53
CA GLN A 531 0.56 6.78 16.10
C GLN A 531 0.38 6.37 17.57
N PRO A 532 1.10 7.03 18.50
CA PRO A 532 0.99 6.69 19.91
C PRO A 532 -0.39 7.08 20.45
N ASP A 533 -0.96 6.21 21.27
CA ASP A 533 -2.14 6.54 22.08
C ASP A 533 -1.80 7.55 23.20
N PRO A 534 -2.78 8.05 23.98
CA PRO A 534 -2.51 8.97 25.08
C PRO A 534 -1.54 8.45 26.16
N GLN A 535 -1.26 7.15 26.18
CA GLN A 535 -0.29 6.50 27.06
C GLN A 535 1.08 6.29 26.40
N GLY A 536 1.29 6.79 25.18
CA GLY A 536 2.54 6.65 24.42
C GLY A 536 2.74 5.26 23.79
N ARG A 537 1.69 4.45 23.66
CA ARG A 537 1.76 3.10 23.10
C ARG A 537 1.39 3.13 21.61
N CYS A 538 2.20 2.50 20.77
CA CYS A 538 1.89 2.29 19.35
C CYS A 538 1.35 0.88 19.11
N GLN A 539 0.33 0.75 18.28
CA GLN A 539 -0.21 -0.54 17.85
C GLN A 539 0.71 -1.21 16.81
N ALA A 540 0.90 -2.52 16.94
CA ALA A 540 1.63 -3.37 16.00
C ALA A 540 1.02 -4.78 15.89
N ASP A 541 1.46 -5.54 14.88
CA ASP A 541 1.14 -6.96 14.66
C ASP A 541 -0.36 -7.26 14.61
N LEU A 542 -1.09 -6.44 13.89
CA LEU A 542 -2.54 -6.54 13.86
C LEU A 542 -2.99 -7.80 13.10
N ARG A 543 -3.93 -8.55 13.69
CA ARG A 543 -4.56 -9.75 13.13
C ARG A 543 -6.07 -9.65 13.23
N LEU A 544 -6.73 -9.61 12.08
CA LEU A 544 -8.16 -9.39 11.91
C LEU A 544 -8.98 -10.68 11.93
N PHE A 545 -10.17 -10.57 12.51
CA PHE A 545 -11.20 -11.60 12.61
C PHE A 545 -12.58 -10.94 12.41
N LEU A 546 -13.64 -11.70 12.14
CA LEU A 546 -14.97 -11.11 11.87
C LEU A 546 -15.53 -10.33 13.07
N ASN A 547 -15.19 -10.72 14.29
CA ASN A 547 -15.72 -10.15 15.53
C ASN A 547 -14.69 -9.35 16.34
N GLY A 548 -13.51 -9.07 15.79
CA GLY A 548 -12.43 -8.43 16.55
C GLY A 548 -11.06 -8.51 15.89
N PHE A 549 -10.03 -8.14 16.65
CA PHE A 549 -8.64 -8.29 16.25
C PHE A 549 -7.71 -8.49 17.44
N THR A 550 -6.54 -9.08 17.19
CA THR A 550 -5.43 -9.07 18.16
C THR A 550 -4.31 -8.16 17.69
N SER A 551 -3.53 -7.63 18.63
CA SER A 551 -2.38 -6.75 18.34
C SER A 551 -1.44 -6.70 19.54
N ASN A 552 -0.27 -6.09 19.36
CA ASN A 552 0.64 -5.70 20.43
C ASN A 552 0.64 -4.17 20.58
N LEU A 553 0.55 -3.69 21.83
CA LEU A 553 0.78 -2.29 22.18
C LEU A 553 2.22 -2.12 22.60
N ILE A 554 3.04 -1.50 21.74
CA ILE A 554 4.47 -1.29 21.94
C ILE A 554 4.69 0.03 22.65
N ALA A 555 5.42 0.04 23.77
CA ALA A 555 5.70 1.25 24.54
C ALA A 555 7.19 1.64 24.44
N GLU A 556 7.46 2.94 24.54
CA GLU A 556 8.82 3.50 24.51
C GLU A 556 9.69 3.02 25.68
N ASN A 557 9.08 2.60 26.80
CA ASN A 557 9.81 2.15 27.99
C ASN A 557 10.36 0.71 27.90
N GLY A 558 10.38 0.10 26.71
CA GLY A 558 10.93 -1.24 26.50
C GLY A 558 9.99 -2.39 26.88
N PHE A 559 8.68 -2.12 26.93
CA PHE A 559 7.64 -3.11 27.17
C PHE A 559 6.63 -3.16 26.02
N PHE A 560 5.92 -4.27 25.92
CA PHE A 560 4.69 -4.37 25.14
C PHE A 560 3.56 -4.98 25.96
N GLN A 561 2.33 -4.78 25.51
CA GLN A 561 1.15 -5.43 26.07
C GLN A 561 0.36 -6.11 24.94
N PRO A 562 0.08 -7.42 25.03
CA PRO A 562 -0.82 -8.05 24.08
C PRO A 562 -2.24 -7.52 24.29
N ARG A 563 -2.97 -7.31 23.20
CA ARG A 563 -4.34 -6.79 23.22
C ARG A 563 -5.26 -7.61 22.34
N LEU A 564 -6.45 -7.88 22.87
CA LEU A 564 -7.63 -8.31 22.13
C LEU A 564 -8.60 -7.14 22.04
N THR A 565 -9.09 -6.84 20.85
CA THR A 565 -10.17 -5.87 20.63
C THR A 565 -11.40 -6.60 20.11
N ILE A 566 -12.54 -6.36 20.74
CA ILE A 566 -13.85 -6.86 20.30
C ILE A 566 -14.62 -5.70 19.67
N LEU A 567 -15.22 -5.93 18.51
CA LEU A 567 -16.04 -4.92 17.82
C LEU A 567 -17.50 -5.01 18.32
N THR A 568 -18.16 -3.86 18.49
CA THR A 568 -19.64 -3.82 18.58
C THR A 568 -20.21 -4.32 17.25
N SER A 569 -20.62 -5.58 17.18
CA SER A 569 -21.12 -6.17 15.94
C SER A 569 -22.37 -7.01 16.17
N SER A 570 -23.21 -7.11 15.14
CA SER A 570 -24.37 -7.99 15.06
C SER A 570 -24.02 -9.47 15.18
N LEU A 571 -22.74 -9.81 14.98
CA LEU A 571 -22.19 -11.17 15.11
C LEU A 571 -21.85 -11.55 16.56
N ALA A 572 -21.88 -10.61 17.50
CA ALA A 572 -21.68 -10.87 18.92
C ALA A 572 -23.05 -10.91 19.62
N PRO A 573 -23.52 -12.06 20.14
CA PRO A 573 -24.71 -12.13 21.01
C PRO A 573 -24.43 -11.58 22.42
N PHE A 574 -23.46 -10.68 22.54
CA PHE A 574 -22.93 -10.19 23.80
C PHE A 574 -23.22 -8.70 23.93
N ASN A 575 -23.82 -8.31 25.05
CA ASN A 575 -23.87 -6.92 25.43
C ASN A 575 -22.45 -6.47 25.84
N ILE A 576 -21.91 -5.42 25.22
CA ILE A 576 -20.59 -4.88 25.58
C ILE A 576 -20.54 -4.48 27.06
N ASP A 577 -21.64 -3.99 27.62
CA ASP A 577 -21.70 -3.64 29.05
C ASP A 577 -21.45 -4.85 29.96
N ASP A 578 -21.96 -6.02 29.58
CA ASP A 578 -21.74 -7.28 30.29
C ASP A 578 -20.27 -7.75 30.17
N LEU A 579 -19.67 -7.55 28.98
CA LEU A 579 -18.27 -7.88 28.75
C LEU A 579 -17.32 -6.92 29.48
N THR A 580 -17.72 -5.67 29.66
CA THR A 580 -16.89 -4.62 30.28
C THR A 580 -16.68 -4.86 31.77
N SER A 581 -17.70 -5.40 32.45
CA SER A 581 -17.66 -5.75 33.87
C SER A 581 -17.12 -7.15 34.15
N SER A 582 -16.84 -7.94 33.11
CA SER A 582 -16.41 -9.33 33.22
C SER A 582 -14.93 -9.47 33.60
N ARG A 583 -14.59 -10.60 34.25
CA ARG A 583 -13.20 -10.96 34.53
C ARG A 583 -12.54 -11.53 33.27
N TRP A 584 -11.54 -10.83 32.78
CA TRP A 584 -10.72 -11.23 31.63
C TRP A 584 -9.34 -11.74 32.06
N GLU A 585 -8.89 -12.81 31.39
CA GLU A 585 -7.57 -13.40 31.60
C GLU A 585 -6.92 -13.72 30.25
N ILE A 586 -5.58 -13.69 30.22
CA ILE A 586 -4.76 -14.08 29.06
C ILE A 586 -3.78 -15.18 29.46
N GLU A 587 -3.66 -16.21 28.64
CA GLU A 587 -2.68 -17.28 28.85
C GLU A 587 -1.35 -16.93 28.17
N ILE A 588 -0.28 -16.86 28.96
CA ILE A 588 1.09 -16.61 28.54
C ILE A 588 1.95 -17.71 29.14
N GLU A 589 2.64 -18.48 28.30
CA GLU A 589 3.52 -19.58 28.73
C GLU A 589 2.81 -20.59 29.67
N GLY A 590 1.52 -20.86 29.40
CA GLY A 590 0.69 -21.76 30.20
C GLY A 590 0.16 -21.18 31.52
N VAL A 591 0.42 -19.89 31.79
CA VAL A 591 -0.04 -19.19 32.99
C VAL A 591 -1.12 -18.16 32.63
N LYS A 592 -2.25 -18.19 33.35
CA LYS A 592 -3.32 -17.19 33.21
C LYS A 592 -3.00 -15.93 34.00
N ASN A 593 -3.01 -14.80 33.32
CA ASN A 593 -2.75 -13.47 33.87
C ASN A 593 -4.01 -12.61 33.74
N ALA A 594 -4.27 -11.74 34.71
CA ALA A 594 -5.40 -10.82 34.64
C ALA A 594 -5.20 -9.75 33.55
N CYS A 595 -6.29 -9.37 32.88
CA CYS A 595 -6.30 -8.29 31.91
C CYS A 595 -7.01 -7.04 32.46
N SER A 596 -6.63 -5.87 31.96
CA SER A 596 -7.43 -4.65 32.08
C SER A 596 -8.41 -4.53 30.92
N VAL A 597 -9.51 -3.80 31.13
CA VAL A 597 -10.52 -3.53 30.12
C VAL A 597 -10.61 -2.02 29.92
N GLU A 598 -10.42 -1.58 28.68
CA GLU A 598 -10.51 -0.18 28.26
C GLU A 598 -11.65 -0.08 27.22
N PRO A 599 -12.85 0.41 27.61
CA PRO A 599 -13.96 0.58 26.67
C PRO A 599 -13.77 1.84 25.81
N ASP A 600 -14.12 1.71 24.54
CA ASP A 600 -14.29 2.78 23.55
C ASP A 600 -15.71 2.69 22.97
N HIS A 601 -16.25 3.79 22.43
CA HIS A 601 -17.65 3.91 22.01
C HIS A 601 -18.12 2.82 21.01
N GLN A 602 -17.19 2.16 20.30
CA GLN A 602 -17.47 1.08 19.34
C GLN A 602 -16.61 -0.18 19.54
N ARG A 603 -15.72 -0.19 20.53
CA ARG A 603 -14.69 -1.22 20.69
C ARG A 603 -14.48 -1.53 22.17
N LEU A 604 -14.25 -2.80 22.50
CA LEU A 604 -13.81 -3.21 23.83
C LEU A 604 -12.38 -3.71 23.76
N HIS A 605 -11.46 -3.00 24.41
CA HIS A 605 -10.05 -3.39 24.45
C HIS A 605 -9.75 -4.17 25.73
N ILE A 606 -9.23 -5.39 25.57
CA ILE A 606 -8.79 -6.28 26.64
C ILE A 606 -7.27 -6.35 26.57
N ILE A 607 -6.61 -5.80 27.58
CA ILE A 607 -5.17 -5.55 27.55
C ILE A 607 -4.49 -6.43 28.59
N GLY A 608 -3.53 -7.23 28.13
CA GLY A 608 -2.74 -8.12 28.97
C GLY A 608 -1.66 -7.40 29.80
N PRO A 609 -0.87 -8.15 30.58
CA PRO A 609 0.19 -7.60 31.40
C PRO A 609 1.32 -7.00 30.55
N LYS A 610 2.12 -6.12 31.15
CA LYS A 610 3.36 -5.62 30.54
C LYS A 610 4.39 -6.73 30.45
N LEU A 611 4.91 -6.95 29.26
CA LEU A 611 5.95 -7.92 28.95
C LEU A 611 7.20 -7.21 28.41
N PRO A 612 8.42 -7.67 28.73
CA PRO A 612 9.64 -7.09 28.16
C PRO A 612 9.65 -7.22 26.64
N LEU A 613 10.03 -6.15 25.94
CA LEU A 613 10.06 -6.13 24.47
C LEU A 613 11.02 -7.19 23.88
N ALA A 614 12.06 -7.56 24.63
CA ALA A 614 12.99 -8.62 24.26
C ALA A 614 12.29 -9.97 23.98
N LYS A 615 11.14 -10.25 24.60
CA LYS A 615 10.36 -11.46 24.28
C LYS A 615 9.96 -11.52 22.82
N LEU A 616 9.68 -10.38 22.16
CA LEU A 616 9.31 -10.34 20.73
C LEU A 616 10.45 -10.77 19.79
N ALA A 617 11.70 -10.80 20.27
CA ALA A 617 12.84 -11.30 19.51
C ALA A 617 13.06 -12.81 19.70
N GLU A 618 12.35 -13.44 20.63
CA GLU A 618 12.42 -14.89 20.87
C GLU A 618 11.57 -15.63 19.83
N SER A 619 12.06 -16.78 19.37
CA SER A 619 11.41 -17.61 18.34
C SER A 619 10.10 -18.28 18.77
N ASN A 620 9.69 -18.12 20.03
CA ASN A 620 8.58 -18.86 20.65
C ASN A 620 7.37 -18.00 21.03
N VAL A 621 7.32 -16.72 20.64
CA VAL A 621 6.12 -15.90 20.88
C VAL A 621 4.99 -16.42 19.99
N PRO A 622 3.84 -16.84 20.56
CA PRO A 622 2.74 -17.35 19.77
C PRO A 622 2.17 -16.23 18.88
N GLU A 623 1.76 -16.58 17.66
CA GLU A 623 1.15 -15.64 16.71
C GLU A 623 -0.15 -15.00 17.23
N SER A 624 -0.82 -15.67 18.18
CA SER A 624 -1.96 -15.12 18.92
C SER A 624 -2.00 -15.67 20.35
N PHE A 625 -2.36 -14.81 21.30
CA PHE A 625 -2.57 -15.20 22.68
C PHE A 625 -4.00 -15.69 22.90
N ARG A 626 -4.19 -16.62 23.84
CA ARG A 626 -5.51 -17.12 24.22
C ARG A 626 -6.11 -16.26 25.32
N TYR A 627 -7.30 -15.75 25.09
CA TYR A 627 -8.06 -14.94 26.05
C TYR A 627 -9.20 -15.76 26.65
N PHE A 628 -9.55 -15.43 27.89
CA PHE A 628 -10.63 -16.06 28.64
C PHE A 628 -11.54 -14.99 29.23
N ASN A 629 -12.84 -15.20 29.11
CA ASN A 629 -13.86 -14.43 29.83
C ASN A 629 -14.52 -15.37 30.85
N GLN A 630 -14.52 -14.98 32.13
CA GLN A 630 -15.11 -15.79 33.22
C GLN A 630 -14.59 -17.25 33.21
N ARG A 631 -13.30 -17.42 32.92
CA ARG A 631 -12.57 -18.71 32.78
C ARG A 631 -12.88 -19.55 31.53
N SER A 632 -13.83 -19.13 30.70
CA SER A 632 -14.13 -19.78 29.42
C SER A 632 -13.26 -19.18 28.31
N PRO A 633 -12.68 -20.01 27.41
CA PRO A 633 -11.94 -19.50 26.25
C PRO A 633 -12.83 -18.59 25.39
N PHE A 634 -12.32 -17.41 25.03
CA PHE A 634 -12.96 -16.50 24.10
C PHE A 634 -12.41 -16.78 22.69
N ASN A 635 -13.30 -17.08 21.75
CA ASN A 635 -12.91 -17.45 20.38
C ASN A 635 -13.21 -16.31 19.41
N LEU A 636 -12.20 -15.97 18.62
CA LEU A 636 -12.35 -15.11 17.46
C LEU A 636 -12.77 -15.93 16.25
N ILE A 637 -13.54 -15.32 15.34
CA ILE A 637 -14.06 -15.99 14.15
C ILE A 637 -13.12 -15.70 12.97
N PRO A 638 -12.38 -16.70 12.45
CA PRO A 638 -11.47 -16.50 11.33
C PRO A 638 -12.19 -15.98 10.07
N ILE A 639 -11.46 -15.20 9.28
CA ILE A 639 -11.89 -14.77 7.95
C ILE A 639 -11.16 -15.65 6.94
N GLU A 640 -11.86 -16.63 6.41
CA GLU A 640 -11.30 -17.64 5.51
C GLU A 640 -12.13 -17.72 4.24
N ARG A 641 -11.44 -17.85 3.11
CA ARG A 641 -12.08 -17.99 1.81
C ARG A 641 -12.83 -19.32 1.77
N ASN A 642 -14.07 -19.30 1.27
CA ASN A 642 -14.75 -20.53 0.91
C ASN A 642 -14.25 -20.97 -0.48
N ASP A 643 -13.49 -22.05 -0.55
CA ASP A 643 -12.90 -22.61 -1.78
C ASP A 643 -13.92 -23.14 -2.82
N ARG A 644 -15.21 -22.88 -2.62
CA ARG A 644 -16.28 -23.19 -3.59
C ARG A 644 -16.32 -22.24 -4.79
N SER A 645 -15.46 -21.22 -4.84
CA SER A 645 -15.25 -20.37 -6.02
C SER A 645 -13.84 -20.62 -6.57
N PRO A 646 -13.70 -20.94 -7.87
CA PRO A 646 -12.45 -21.45 -8.43
C PRO A 646 -11.29 -20.50 -8.14
N VAL A 647 -10.21 -21.10 -7.66
CA VAL A 647 -8.89 -20.51 -7.51
C VAL A 647 -8.43 -20.05 -8.90
N ILE A 648 -8.15 -18.76 -9.06
CA ILE A 648 -7.49 -18.23 -10.25
C ILE A 648 -5.99 -18.30 -10.00
N GLY A 649 -5.29 -18.91 -10.95
CA GLY A 649 -3.83 -18.89 -11.06
C GLY A 649 -3.32 -17.75 -11.94
#